data_AF-A0AAD4D7T1-F1
#
_entry.id   AF-A0AAD4D7T1-F1
#
_cell.length_a   1.000
_cell.length_b   1.000
_cell.length_c   1.000
_cell.angle_alpha   90.00
_cell.angle_beta   90.00
_cell.angle_gamma   90.00
#
_symmetry.space_group_name_H-M   'P 1'
#
loop_
_entity.id
_entity.type
_entity.pdbx_description
1 polymer ?
#
loop_
_entity_poly.entity_id
_entity_poly.type
_entity_poly.pdbx_seq_one_letter_code
_entity_poly.pdbx_strand_id
1 'polypeptide(L)'
;MVTILTVAMKDANRVHINTMEFPLSEGSKLLGLHQSVLNGHSYMVIALSTLVLVWRISASPEVDYDLLWAEGTNADAEWSFCDGEYTLVLNEGADVETEWRLCQHQKLHRRNIAGDISTRNILDKNVPNPDAFLDGIVRLVEIFKDADEMSKRAIIRYVERHINQCLDPENDSTAILTRLCASWSAGFHEHMLAFVRALFGSSSFRWVPKPTMSQEPNPILILIGRLEDNLYVLDIVEVMLNYCIRMAKVDSDLLFLGPITQSLRIALDFQGVDSGVFTRTLRSFAYFPAREYHFAVDHHAVTDPPFDSNKKKMLHDCKDPILELSAKPAAVPISKRLTPKLYVAYFDMIWSYEEIPISKRKFWAVIQEFLLLVTVTSKKRCICHPFDLEDLDNPAIVALVRYKWMKVGFHFWLLQTLFYGYTAVFFIVRIFYDIYGNGDPVFSQTVSIINVALSWIFALGALRDLFVLTAILKMKPHSEKKPDKIYYTATPQQVRKYKLETQRLYEEAAAAALPLESDLPEDAKARYPPPELAIAPEQEESTQKQEQDQHSEDQQLQHSPPLPRQQQQLENWVGRLKEDMKAEFKEELIEQLDVQKKRMDEQNEQLRAHLKEQNEELQSQIRELMAVLRAGERSG
;
A
#
# COMPACT_ATOMS: atom_id res chain seq x y z
N MET A 1 19.31 -14.76 25.72
CA MET A 1 20.23 -13.95 24.91
C MET A 1 21.63 -14.52 25.03
N VAL A 2 22.15 -15.11 23.96
CA VAL A 2 23.58 -15.39 23.84
C VAL A 2 24.17 -14.16 23.18
N THR A 3 24.93 -13.35 23.91
CA THR A 3 25.67 -12.22 23.36
C THR A 3 26.85 -12.79 22.56
N ILE A 4 26.62 -13.18 21.31
CA ILE A 4 27.60 -13.94 20.51
C ILE A 4 28.93 -13.18 20.35
N LEU A 5 28.91 -11.85 20.44
CA LEU A 5 30.09 -11.03 20.14
C LEU A 5 30.45 -10.11 21.29
N THR A 6 30.65 -10.69 22.49
CA THR A 6 31.68 -10.17 23.41
C THR A 6 33.03 -10.79 23.00
N VAL A 7 33.55 -10.42 21.82
CA VAL A 7 34.89 -10.87 21.41
C VAL A 7 35.91 -10.02 22.15
N ALA A 8 36.12 -10.35 23.42
CA ALA A 8 37.37 -10.11 24.10
C ALA A 8 38.39 -11.12 23.55
N MET A 9 38.94 -10.84 22.36
CA MET A 9 40.15 -11.52 21.89
C MET A 9 41.28 -11.08 22.80
N LYS A 10 41.46 -11.81 23.89
CA LYS A 10 42.38 -11.44 24.97
C LYS A 10 43.84 -11.47 24.55
N ASP A 11 44.18 -12.00 23.38
CA ASP A 11 45.55 -11.92 22.84
C ASP A 11 45.58 -11.92 21.31
N ALA A 12 45.39 -10.72 20.73
CA ALA A 12 46.11 -10.16 19.57
C ALA A 12 45.81 -8.64 19.41
N ASN A 13 45.79 -7.95 20.55
CA ASN A 13 46.23 -6.58 20.83
C ASN A 13 45.64 -5.39 20.04
N ARG A 14 44.54 -4.89 20.63
CA ARG A 14 44.09 -3.47 20.69
C ARG A 14 43.28 -2.91 19.52
N VAL A 15 42.32 -3.68 19.04
CA VAL A 15 41.10 -3.07 18.51
C VAL A 15 40.02 -3.21 19.58
N HIS A 16 39.54 -2.09 20.12
CA HIS A 16 38.23 -2.04 20.78
C HIS A 16 37.19 -2.36 19.70
N ILE A 17 36.96 -3.65 19.46
CA ILE A 17 35.84 -4.07 18.60
C ILE A 17 34.61 -3.87 19.47
N ASN A 18 33.78 -2.88 19.10
CA ASN A 18 32.47 -2.69 19.67
C ASN A 18 31.75 -4.04 19.76
N THR A 19 31.22 -4.34 20.94
CA THR A 19 30.41 -5.52 21.21
C THR A 19 29.25 -5.52 20.21
N MET A 20 29.27 -6.43 19.25
CA MET A 20 28.16 -6.61 18.32
C MET A 20 27.19 -7.56 18.99
N GLU A 21 26.02 -7.07 19.39
CA GLU A 21 25.01 -7.93 19.99
C GLU A 21 24.24 -8.63 18.87
N PHE A 22 24.59 -9.89 18.64
CA PHE A 22 23.97 -10.69 17.60
C PHE A 22 23.06 -11.75 18.22
N PRO A 23 21.73 -11.62 18.07
CA PRO A 23 20.79 -12.60 18.60
C PRO A 23 20.87 -13.91 17.80
N LEU A 24 21.00 -15.04 18.49
CA LEU A 24 20.76 -16.36 17.88
C LEU A 24 19.26 -16.58 17.79
N SER A 25 18.76 -16.93 16.60
CA SER A 25 17.40 -17.47 16.51
C SER A 25 17.29 -18.77 17.30
N GLU A 26 16.09 -19.04 17.82
CA GLU A 26 15.84 -20.22 18.64
C GLU A 26 16.20 -21.50 17.86
N GLY A 27 17.11 -22.31 18.41
CA GLY A 27 17.62 -23.52 17.75
C GLY A 27 18.86 -23.33 16.87
N SER A 28 19.30 -22.10 16.58
CA SER A 28 20.54 -21.85 15.85
C SER A 28 21.76 -21.99 16.75
N LYS A 29 22.77 -22.74 16.31
CA LYS A 29 24.05 -22.94 17.01
C LYS A 29 25.18 -22.23 16.27
N LEU A 30 26.09 -21.58 17.01
CA LEU A 30 27.34 -21.06 16.45
C LEU A 30 28.25 -22.25 16.10
N LEU A 31 28.51 -22.44 14.80
CA LEU A 31 29.40 -23.48 14.29
C LEU A 31 30.86 -23.00 14.29
N GLY A 32 31.08 -21.71 13.98
CA GLY A 32 32.42 -21.14 13.94
C GLY A 32 32.42 -19.62 13.77
N LEU A 33 33.51 -19.01 14.26
CA LEU A 33 33.81 -17.60 14.06
C LEU A 33 35.23 -17.50 13.52
N HIS A 34 35.38 -16.92 12.33
CA HIS A 34 36.67 -16.73 11.69
C HIS A 34 36.89 -15.27 11.31
N GLN A 35 37.99 -14.70 11.77
CA GLN A 35 38.44 -13.37 11.36
C GLN A 35 39.62 -13.50 10.41
N SER A 36 39.62 -12.70 9.35
CA SER A 36 40.76 -12.60 8.43
C SER A 36 40.98 -11.14 8.06
N VAL A 37 42.24 -10.69 8.03
CA VAL A 37 42.59 -9.32 7.62
C VAL A 37 43.10 -9.37 6.19
N LEU A 38 42.53 -8.54 5.32
CA LEU A 38 42.90 -8.47 3.92
C LEU A 38 42.76 -7.05 3.37
N ASN A 39 43.82 -6.55 2.73
CA ASN A 39 43.86 -5.24 2.06
C ASN A 39 43.38 -4.08 2.95
N GLY A 40 43.76 -4.07 4.23
CA GLY A 40 43.32 -3.03 5.18
C GLY A 40 41.86 -3.17 5.64
N HIS A 41 41.19 -4.30 5.37
CA HIS A 41 39.87 -4.60 5.91
C HIS A 41 39.91 -5.87 6.76
N SER A 42 39.18 -5.86 7.86
CA SER A 42 38.92 -7.07 8.65
C SER A 42 37.62 -7.70 8.17
N TYR A 43 37.68 -8.96 7.78
CA TYR A 43 36.53 -9.76 7.41
C TYR A 43 36.20 -10.72 8.55
N MET A 44 34.96 -10.71 8.99
CA MET A 44 34.45 -11.58 10.04
C MET A 44 33.40 -12.53 9.44
N VAL A 45 33.70 -13.82 9.44
CA VAL A 45 32.82 -14.89 9.02
C VAL A 45 32.17 -15.49 10.26
N ILE A 46 30.85 -15.36 10.36
CA ILE A 46 30.03 -15.98 11.40
C ILE A 46 29.28 -17.13 10.76
N ALA A 47 29.61 -18.36 11.14
CA ALA A 47 28.90 -19.56 10.67
C ALA A 47 27.95 -20.04 11.77
N LEU A 48 26.65 -19.94 11.51
CA LEU A 48 25.59 -20.52 12.32
C LEU A 48 25.08 -21.79 11.63
N SER A 49 24.36 -22.64 12.38
CA SER A 49 23.80 -23.89 11.84
C SER A 49 22.78 -23.70 10.72
N THR A 50 22.28 -22.48 10.53
CA THR A 50 21.24 -22.12 9.55
C THR A 50 21.65 -20.96 8.64
N LEU A 51 22.75 -20.26 8.96
CA LEU A 51 23.09 -18.97 8.35
C LEU A 51 24.59 -18.72 8.38
N VAL A 52 25.17 -18.31 7.26
CA VAL A 52 26.57 -17.85 7.18
C VAL A 52 26.59 -16.39 6.80
N LEU A 53 27.27 -15.58 7.61
CA LEU A 53 27.41 -14.15 7.43
C LEU A 53 28.85 -13.76 7.27
N VAL A 54 29.12 -12.89 6.30
CA VAL A 54 30.45 -12.31 6.11
C VAL A 54 30.36 -10.80 6.22
N TRP A 55 30.95 -10.27 7.28
CA TRP A 55 31.05 -8.84 7.57
C TRP A 55 32.39 -8.32 7.11
N ARG A 56 32.40 -7.18 6.42
CA ARG A 56 33.58 -6.38 6.14
C ARG A 56 33.60 -5.19 7.08
N ILE A 57 34.66 -5.08 7.86
CA ILE A 57 34.93 -4.03 8.82
C ILE A 57 36.11 -3.23 8.27
N SER A 58 35.89 -1.95 7.98
CA SER A 58 36.97 -1.08 7.55
C SER A 58 37.92 -0.85 8.72
N ALA A 59 39.17 -1.30 8.59
CA ALA A 59 40.20 -0.83 9.50
C ALA A 59 40.54 0.58 9.02
N SER A 60 40.11 1.61 9.76
CA SER A 60 40.59 2.97 9.50
C SER A 60 42.11 2.95 9.67
N PRO A 61 42.91 3.21 8.61
CA PRO A 61 44.37 3.10 8.69
C PRO A 61 45.02 4.30 9.38
N GLU A 62 44.27 5.34 9.74
CA GLU A 62 44.82 6.67 10.01
C GLU A 62 44.64 7.19 11.44
N VAL A 63 44.01 6.43 12.34
CA VAL A 63 44.10 6.79 13.75
C VAL A 63 45.43 6.24 14.26
N ASP A 64 46.45 7.10 14.26
CA ASP A 64 47.76 6.86 14.86
C ASP A 64 47.55 6.63 16.36
N TYR A 65 47.29 5.37 16.73
CA TYR A 65 46.97 4.99 18.10
C TYR A 65 48.10 5.41 19.06
N ASP A 66 49.35 5.50 18.60
CA ASP A 66 50.46 5.95 19.44
C ASP A 66 50.35 7.44 19.85
N LEU A 67 49.62 8.27 19.09
CA LEU A 67 49.40 9.69 19.42
C LEU A 67 48.27 9.89 20.46
N LEU A 68 47.24 9.03 20.44
CA LEU A 68 46.09 9.10 21.35
C LEU A 68 46.40 8.57 22.77
N TRP A 69 47.46 7.77 22.93
CA TRP A 69 47.91 7.28 24.25
C TRP A 69 49.03 8.14 24.87
N ALA A 70 49.70 8.98 24.09
CA ALA A 70 50.80 9.82 24.57
C ALA A 70 50.33 11.07 25.33
N GLU A 71 49.12 11.57 25.05
CA GLU A 71 48.49 12.65 25.81
C GLU A 71 47.59 12.06 26.90
N GLY A 72 48.17 11.81 28.07
CA GLY A 72 47.47 11.38 29.28
C GLY A 72 46.53 12.44 29.85
N THR A 73 45.54 12.88 29.07
CA THR A 73 44.60 13.94 29.46
C THR A 73 43.17 13.46 29.39
N ASN A 74 42.62 13.27 30.59
CA ASN A 74 41.21 13.30 30.99
C ASN A 74 40.36 12.09 30.57
N ALA A 75 40.02 11.30 31.59
CA ALA A 75 39.08 10.17 31.53
C ALA A 75 37.62 10.54 31.15
N ASP A 76 37.35 11.81 30.84
CA ASP A 76 36.03 12.33 30.50
C ASP A 76 35.91 12.73 29.01
N ALA A 77 36.91 12.41 28.18
CA ALA A 77 36.77 12.53 26.73
C ALA A 77 35.76 11.46 26.27
N GLU A 78 34.51 11.91 26.10
CA GLU A 78 33.42 11.21 25.44
C GLU A 78 33.99 10.59 24.15
N TRP A 79 34.18 9.27 24.14
CA TRP A 79 34.75 8.54 23.03
C TRP A 79 33.86 8.79 21.83
N SER A 80 34.26 9.73 20.96
CA SER A 80 33.68 9.92 19.64
C SER A 80 33.93 8.60 18.90
N PHE A 81 32.93 7.73 18.97
CA PHE A 81 32.94 6.41 18.35
C PHE A 81 33.35 6.61 16.90
N CYS A 82 34.48 6.03 16.52
CA CYS A 82 34.81 5.91 15.11
C CYS A 82 33.65 5.16 14.46
N ASP A 83 32.86 5.86 13.64
CA ASP A 83 31.77 5.35 12.82
C ASP A 83 32.34 4.41 11.73
N GLY A 84 33.00 3.34 12.15
CA GLY A 84 33.48 2.30 11.25
C GLY A 84 32.28 1.69 10.56
N GLU A 85 32.13 1.93 9.26
CA GLU A 85 31.01 1.36 8.50
C GLU A 85 31.15 -0.17 8.40
N TYR A 86 30.34 -0.89 9.17
CA TYR A 86 30.14 -2.32 9.00
C TYR A 86 29.37 -2.56 7.70
N THR A 87 29.91 -3.40 6.83
CA THR A 87 29.25 -3.78 5.59
C THR A 87 29.03 -5.29 5.58
N LEU A 88 27.77 -5.74 5.61
CA LEU A 88 27.45 -7.13 5.32
C LEU A 88 27.71 -7.37 3.82
N VAL A 89 28.53 -8.38 3.52
CA VAL A 89 28.98 -8.68 2.14
C VAL A 89 28.37 -9.98 1.63
N LEU A 90 28.14 -10.95 2.49
CA LEU A 90 27.53 -12.22 2.10
C LEU A 90 26.59 -12.72 3.18
N ASN A 91 25.50 -13.31 2.71
CA ASN A 91 24.51 -14.01 3.48
C ASN A 91 24.05 -15.24 2.70
N GLU A 92 24.18 -16.42 3.29
CA GLU A 92 23.80 -17.69 2.67
C GLU A 92 23.24 -18.64 3.73
N GLY A 93 22.16 -19.35 3.40
CA GLY A 93 21.66 -20.45 4.22
C GLY A 93 22.73 -21.51 4.39
N ALA A 94 22.90 -22.00 5.62
CA ALA A 94 23.95 -22.95 5.96
C ALA A 94 23.36 -24.32 6.29
N ASP A 95 24.07 -25.37 5.89
CA ASP A 95 23.84 -26.72 6.38
C ASP A 95 24.68 -26.97 7.63
N VAL A 96 24.11 -27.68 8.61
CA VAL A 96 24.67 -27.94 9.95
C VAL A 96 26.08 -28.56 9.93
N GLU A 97 26.47 -29.14 8.80
CA GLU A 97 27.65 -29.99 8.62
C GLU A 97 28.73 -29.36 7.71
N THR A 98 28.77 -28.03 7.63
CA THR A 98 29.68 -27.31 6.73
C THR A 98 30.66 -26.41 7.47
N GLU A 99 31.95 -26.56 7.16
CA GLU A 99 33.01 -25.68 7.65
C GLU A 99 33.23 -24.55 6.65
N TRP A 100 33.32 -23.32 7.15
CA TRP A 100 33.44 -22.11 6.34
C TRP A 100 34.73 -21.37 6.65
N ARG A 101 35.54 -21.08 5.62
CA ARG A 101 36.79 -20.32 5.79
C ARG A 101 36.97 -19.30 4.67
N LEU A 102 37.43 -18.11 5.01
CA LEU A 102 37.80 -17.10 4.03
C LEU A 102 39.29 -17.16 3.74
N CYS A 103 39.68 -17.35 2.47
CA CYS A 103 41.08 -17.26 2.08
C CYS A 103 41.50 -15.83 1.71
N GLN A 104 42.81 -15.61 1.60
CA GLN A 104 43.43 -14.33 1.24
C GLN A 104 43.01 -13.81 -0.15
N HIS A 105 42.47 -14.66 -1.02
CA HIS A 105 41.97 -14.27 -2.35
C HIS A 105 40.49 -13.86 -2.35
N GLN A 106 39.90 -13.55 -1.19
CA GLN A 106 38.48 -13.20 -1.03
C GLN A 106 37.50 -14.31 -1.45
N LYS A 107 37.98 -15.56 -1.45
CA LYS A 107 37.13 -16.73 -1.72
C LYS A 107 36.69 -17.34 -0.39
N LEU A 108 35.39 -17.46 -0.23
CA LEU A 108 34.75 -18.23 0.82
C LEU A 108 34.80 -19.71 0.41
N HIS A 109 35.52 -20.50 1.19
CA HIS A 109 35.61 -21.95 1.07
C HIS A 109 34.55 -22.57 1.97
N ARG A 110 33.70 -23.41 1.38
CA ARG A 110 32.74 -24.27 2.08
C ARG A 110 33.23 -25.71 1.94
N ARG A 111 33.48 -26.37 3.06
CA ARG A 111 33.89 -27.77 3.13
C ARG A 111 32.77 -28.59 3.76
N ASN A 112 32.21 -29.56 3.03
CA ASN A 112 31.23 -30.50 3.59
C ASN A 112 31.94 -31.64 4.36
N ILE A 113 31.17 -32.49 5.06
CA ILE A 113 31.71 -33.67 5.77
C ILE A 113 32.38 -34.67 4.81
N ALA A 114 31.90 -34.78 3.56
CA ALA A 114 32.51 -35.62 2.54
C ALA A 114 33.90 -35.12 2.10
N GLY A 115 34.27 -33.89 2.50
CA GLY A 115 35.54 -33.27 2.17
C GLY A 115 35.53 -32.48 0.86
N ASP A 116 34.39 -32.39 0.17
CA ASP A 116 34.22 -31.56 -1.01
C ASP A 116 34.34 -30.09 -0.64
N ILE A 117 35.18 -29.38 -1.39
CA ILE A 117 35.43 -27.96 -1.21
C ILE A 117 34.75 -27.22 -2.35
N SER A 118 33.73 -26.43 -2.03
CA SER A 118 33.21 -25.41 -2.94
C SER A 118 33.81 -24.06 -2.58
N THR A 119 34.07 -23.24 -3.60
CA THR A 119 34.65 -21.91 -3.41
C THR A 119 33.81 -20.87 -4.10
N ARG A 120 33.50 -19.78 -3.40
CA ARG A 120 32.73 -18.65 -3.92
C ARG A 120 33.50 -17.36 -3.69
N ASN A 121 33.62 -16.52 -4.70
CA ASN A 121 34.16 -15.18 -4.52
C ASN A 121 33.10 -14.31 -3.82
N ILE A 122 33.43 -13.73 -2.67
CA ILE A 122 32.49 -12.94 -1.87
C ILE A 122 32.14 -11.62 -2.57
N LEU A 123 33.00 -11.14 -3.46
CA LEU A 123 32.73 -9.96 -4.28
C LEU A 123 31.95 -10.28 -5.55
N ASP A 124 31.72 -11.57 -5.86
CA ASP A 124 30.89 -11.92 -6.99
C ASP A 124 29.42 -11.61 -6.67
N LYS A 125 28.83 -10.77 -7.51
CA LYS A 125 27.42 -10.38 -7.40
C LYS A 125 26.50 -11.52 -7.78
N ASN A 126 26.99 -12.49 -8.54
CA ASN A 126 26.19 -13.64 -8.93
C ASN A 126 25.92 -14.53 -7.72
N VAL A 127 24.64 -14.87 -7.56
CA VAL A 127 24.18 -15.76 -6.50
C VAL A 127 24.04 -17.17 -7.11
N PRO A 128 24.95 -18.11 -6.81
CA PRO A 128 24.97 -19.41 -7.47
C PRO A 128 23.80 -20.30 -7.03
N ASN A 129 23.27 -20.09 -5.83
CA ASN A 129 22.11 -20.79 -5.29
C ASN A 129 21.08 -19.77 -4.79
N PRO A 130 20.09 -19.41 -5.64
CA PRO A 130 19.04 -18.46 -5.29
C PRO A 130 18.29 -18.85 -4.02
N ASP A 131 17.95 -20.13 -3.84
CA ASP A 131 17.16 -20.59 -2.70
C ASP A 131 17.92 -20.42 -1.38
N ALA A 132 19.18 -20.85 -1.33
CA ALA A 132 20.01 -20.69 -0.13
C ALA A 132 20.23 -19.21 0.23
N PHE A 133 20.39 -18.35 -0.77
CA PHE A 133 20.47 -16.91 -0.55
C PHE A 133 19.16 -16.34 0.01
N LEU A 134 18.03 -16.69 -0.61
CA LEU A 134 16.70 -16.22 -0.19
C LEU A 134 16.34 -16.71 1.22
N ASP A 135 16.65 -17.95 1.55
CA ASP A 135 16.49 -18.48 2.91
C ASP A 135 17.39 -17.76 3.90
N GLY A 136 18.63 -17.45 3.50
CA GLY A 136 19.50 -16.57 4.26
C GLY A 136 18.83 -15.21 4.53
N ILE A 137 18.17 -14.60 3.54
CA ILE A 137 17.49 -13.30 3.72
C ILE A 137 16.35 -13.42 4.75
N VAL A 138 15.56 -14.50 4.72
CA VAL A 138 14.52 -14.76 5.72
C VAL A 138 15.14 -14.83 7.12
N ARG A 139 16.26 -15.56 7.29
CA ARG A 139 16.98 -15.63 8.57
C ARG A 139 17.56 -14.29 9.03
N LEU A 140 18.03 -13.45 8.09
CA LEU A 140 18.45 -12.08 8.42
C LEU A 140 17.31 -11.23 8.98
N VAL A 141 16.08 -11.44 8.50
CA VAL A 141 14.91 -10.73 9.02
C VAL A 141 14.54 -11.23 10.42
N GLU A 142 14.68 -12.53 10.69
CA GLU A 142 14.43 -13.10 12.04
C GLU A 142 15.32 -12.46 13.10
N ILE A 143 16.58 -12.21 12.80
CA ILE A 143 17.52 -11.58 13.74
C ILE A 143 17.40 -10.05 13.76
N PHE A 144 16.74 -9.44 12.76
CA PHE A 144 16.78 -7.99 12.53
C PHE A 144 16.19 -7.19 13.70
N LYS A 145 15.08 -7.67 14.28
CA LYS A 145 14.38 -6.99 15.37
C LYS A 145 15.29 -6.77 16.59
N ASP A 146 16.07 -7.79 16.90
CA ASP A 146 16.89 -7.90 18.11
C ASP A 146 18.36 -7.50 17.88
N ALA A 147 18.74 -7.15 16.64
CA ALA A 147 20.08 -6.69 16.31
C ALA A 147 20.32 -5.23 16.74
N ASP A 148 21.58 -4.86 16.96
CA ASP A 148 21.96 -3.47 17.22
C ASP A 148 21.74 -2.56 15.98
N GLU A 149 21.70 -1.24 16.19
CA GLU A 149 21.41 -0.28 15.12
C GLU A 149 22.46 -0.24 14.00
N MET A 150 23.71 -0.63 14.26
CA MET A 150 24.73 -0.75 13.19
C MET A 150 24.46 -1.99 12.34
N SER A 151 24.17 -3.12 12.99
CA SER A 151 23.76 -4.37 12.33
C SER A 151 22.51 -4.17 11.47
N LYS A 152 21.46 -3.53 12.02
CA LYS A 152 20.23 -3.21 11.29
C LYS A 152 20.53 -2.40 10.03
N ARG A 153 21.28 -1.30 10.14
CA ARG A 153 21.67 -0.47 9.00
C ARG A 153 22.43 -1.27 7.93
N ALA A 154 23.35 -2.13 8.34
CA ALA A 154 24.11 -2.97 7.42
C ALA A 154 23.24 -4.03 6.72
N ILE A 155 22.30 -4.64 7.44
CA ILE A 155 21.33 -5.60 6.87
C ILE A 155 20.44 -4.88 5.85
N ILE A 156 19.90 -3.70 6.17
CA ILE A 156 19.10 -2.90 5.22
C ILE A 156 19.90 -2.57 3.96
N ARG A 157 21.13 -2.05 4.11
CA ARG A 157 22.02 -1.73 2.97
C ARG A 157 22.36 -2.97 2.14
N TYR A 158 22.49 -4.14 2.76
CA TYR A 158 22.72 -5.39 2.04
C TYR A 158 21.49 -5.75 1.21
N VAL A 159 20.30 -5.76 1.79
CA VAL A 159 19.06 -6.08 1.08
C VAL A 159 18.78 -5.06 -0.03
N GLU A 160 19.00 -3.77 0.21
CA GLU A 160 18.89 -2.70 -0.79
C GLU A 160 19.68 -2.99 -2.08
N ARG A 161 20.89 -3.55 -1.96
CA ARG A 161 21.74 -3.87 -3.12
C ARG A 161 21.21 -5.02 -3.95
N HIS A 162 20.41 -5.90 -3.35
CA HIS A 162 19.92 -7.13 -3.98
C HIS A 162 18.41 -7.11 -4.28
N ILE A 163 17.65 -6.13 -3.77
CA ILE A 163 16.17 -6.13 -3.84
C ILE A 163 15.61 -6.19 -5.27
N ASN A 164 16.30 -5.59 -6.24
CA ASN A 164 15.89 -5.58 -7.64
C ASN A 164 16.65 -6.60 -8.50
N GLN A 165 17.51 -7.43 -7.90
CA GLN A 165 18.22 -8.46 -8.65
C GLN A 165 17.25 -9.59 -8.97
N CYS A 166 17.14 -9.90 -10.25
CA CYS A 166 16.39 -11.04 -10.73
C CYS A 166 17.30 -12.27 -10.64
N LEU A 167 17.19 -13.05 -9.56
CA LEU A 167 18.05 -14.22 -9.34
C LEU A 167 17.81 -15.29 -10.42
N ASP A 168 16.54 -15.47 -10.81
CA ASP A 168 16.13 -16.29 -11.93
C ASP A 168 15.21 -15.47 -12.86
N PRO A 169 15.58 -15.21 -14.13
CA PRO A 169 14.76 -14.47 -15.08
C PRO A 169 13.46 -15.18 -15.47
N GLU A 170 13.38 -16.51 -15.32
CA GLU A 170 12.21 -17.31 -15.68
C GLU A 170 11.26 -17.49 -14.49
N ASN A 171 11.76 -17.33 -13.27
CA ASN A 171 11.01 -17.58 -12.04
C ASN A 171 10.92 -16.33 -11.15
N ASP A 172 9.80 -15.60 -11.28
CA ASP A 172 9.51 -14.42 -10.46
C ASP A 172 9.38 -14.72 -8.95
N SER A 173 9.17 -15.98 -8.55
CA SER A 173 9.14 -16.35 -7.12
C SER A 173 10.51 -16.21 -6.44
N THR A 174 11.58 -16.09 -7.22
CA THR A 174 12.95 -15.86 -6.72
C THR A 174 13.24 -14.41 -6.33
N ALA A 175 12.25 -13.51 -6.38
CA ALA A 175 12.39 -12.16 -5.88
C ALA A 175 12.40 -12.13 -4.33
N ILE A 176 13.29 -11.31 -3.76
CA ILE A 176 13.48 -11.22 -2.29
C ILE A 176 12.19 -10.90 -1.56
N LEU A 177 11.42 -9.90 -2.00
CA LEU A 177 10.17 -9.51 -1.35
C LEU A 177 9.11 -10.62 -1.44
N THR A 178 9.04 -11.30 -2.58
CA THR A 178 8.12 -12.42 -2.81
C THR A 178 8.42 -13.57 -1.85
N ARG A 179 9.69 -13.96 -1.71
CA ARG A 179 10.10 -14.97 -0.73
C ARG A 179 9.78 -14.53 0.70
N LEU A 180 10.18 -13.32 1.09
CA LEU A 180 9.96 -12.80 2.45
C LEU A 180 8.48 -12.81 2.82
N CYS A 181 7.60 -12.38 1.91
CA CYS A 181 6.15 -12.39 2.11
C CYS A 181 5.59 -13.82 2.16
N ALA A 182 6.11 -14.74 1.34
CA ALA A 182 5.70 -16.14 1.36
C ALA A 182 6.10 -16.87 2.65
N SER A 183 7.23 -16.48 3.25
CA SER A 183 7.73 -16.98 4.54
C SER A 183 7.03 -16.37 5.76
N TRP A 184 6.04 -15.49 5.56
CA TRP A 184 5.30 -14.90 6.67
C TRP A 184 4.59 -15.98 7.52
N SER A 185 4.66 -15.81 8.84
CA SER A 185 3.90 -16.58 9.83
C SER A 185 3.60 -15.71 11.04
N ALA A 186 2.63 -16.10 11.87
CA ALA A 186 2.25 -15.33 13.05
C ALA A 186 3.43 -15.07 14.01
N GLY A 187 4.31 -16.05 14.25
CA GLY A 187 5.51 -15.88 15.08
C GLY A 187 6.61 -15.03 14.43
N PHE A 188 6.61 -14.96 13.10
CA PHE A 188 7.57 -14.16 12.33
C PHE A 188 7.07 -12.73 12.06
N HIS A 189 5.79 -12.44 12.33
CA HIS A 189 5.14 -11.17 12.01
C HIS A 189 5.90 -9.96 12.53
N GLU A 190 6.22 -9.95 13.82
CA GLU A 190 6.92 -8.86 14.50
C GLU A 190 8.30 -8.54 13.89
N HIS A 191 9.05 -9.59 13.57
CA HIS A 191 10.38 -9.49 12.95
C HIS A 191 10.27 -8.92 11.54
N MET A 192 9.34 -9.46 10.75
CA MET A 192 9.08 -9.00 9.41
C MET A 192 8.56 -7.55 9.38
N LEU A 193 7.66 -7.16 10.28
CA LEU A 193 7.12 -5.81 10.36
C LEU A 193 8.19 -4.78 10.71
N ALA A 194 9.03 -5.07 11.71
CA ALA A 194 10.16 -4.20 12.07
C ALA A 194 11.13 -4.01 10.90
N PHE A 195 11.45 -5.11 10.21
CA PHE A 195 12.30 -5.09 9.03
C PHE A 195 11.69 -4.33 7.86
N VAL A 196 10.43 -4.60 7.50
CA VAL A 196 9.71 -3.91 6.42
C VAL A 196 9.59 -2.42 6.71
N ARG A 197 9.26 -2.01 7.95
CA ARG A 197 9.23 -0.59 8.33
C ARG A 197 10.60 0.08 8.16
N ALA A 198 11.69 -0.57 8.56
CA ALA A 198 13.03 -0.03 8.38
C ALA A 198 13.45 0.02 6.90
N LEU A 199 13.18 -1.04 6.14
CA LEU A 199 13.54 -1.15 4.72
C LEU A 199 12.78 -0.12 3.88
N PHE A 200 11.45 -0.09 3.98
CA PHE A 200 10.61 0.85 3.24
C PHE A 200 10.63 2.27 3.83
N GLY A 201 11.11 2.44 5.06
CA GLY A 201 11.37 3.74 5.69
C GLY A 201 12.71 4.36 5.27
N SER A 202 13.64 3.56 4.76
CA SER A 202 14.94 4.04 4.27
C SER A 202 14.80 4.99 3.08
N SER A 203 15.55 6.09 3.10
CA SER A 203 15.57 7.07 2.01
C SER A 203 16.35 6.61 0.78
N SER A 204 17.28 5.65 0.95
CA SER A 204 18.05 5.04 -0.15
C SER A 204 17.35 3.84 -0.77
N PHE A 205 16.37 3.24 -0.08
CA PHE A 205 15.68 2.06 -0.56
C PHE A 205 14.80 2.38 -1.77
N ARG A 206 14.98 1.57 -2.82
CA ARG A 206 14.19 1.66 -4.05
C ARG A 206 13.93 0.27 -4.62
N TRP A 207 12.79 -0.32 -4.28
CA TRP A 207 12.20 -1.45 -5.00
C TRP A 207 11.42 -0.99 -6.23
N VAL A 208 11.72 -1.57 -7.41
CA VAL A 208 11.02 -1.30 -8.68
C VAL A 208 10.22 -2.54 -9.10
N PRO A 209 8.88 -2.49 -9.10
CA PRO A 209 8.06 -3.61 -9.56
C PRO A 209 8.30 -3.94 -11.03
N LYS A 210 8.33 -5.24 -11.38
CA LYS A 210 8.42 -5.66 -12.77
C LYS A 210 7.13 -5.31 -13.51
N PRO A 211 7.17 -4.70 -14.71
CA PRO A 211 5.97 -4.33 -15.47
C PRO A 211 5.08 -5.53 -15.84
N THR A 212 5.71 -6.70 -16.01
CA THR A 212 5.06 -7.96 -16.41
C THR A 212 4.87 -8.92 -15.25
N MET A 213 4.94 -8.43 -14.01
CA MET A 213 4.74 -9.27 -12.82
C MET A 213 3.38 -9.96 -12.89
N SER A 214 3.38 -11.29 -12.93
CA SER A 214 2.16 -12.09 -12.85
C SER A 214 1.53 -11.93 -11.46
N GLN A 215 0.28 -12.37 -11.30
CA GLN A 215 -0.43 -12.23 -10.03
C GLN A 215 0.23 -13.05 -8.90
N GLU A 216 0.67 -14.28 -9.18
CA GLU A 216 1.24 -15.21 -8.20
C GLU A 216 2.47 -14.66 -7.42
N PRO A 217 3.50 -14.06 -8.05
CA PRO A 217 4.67 -13.54 -7.35
C PRO A 217 4.47 -12.18 -6.69
N ASN A 218 3.27 -11.57 -6.76
CA ASN A 218 3.03 -10.25 -6.19
C ASN A 218 3.11 -10.31 -4.64
N PRO A 219 4.11 -9.67 -4.01
CA PRO A 219 4.33 -9.79 -2.57
C PRO A 219 3.16 -9.25 -1.74
N ILE A 220 2.48 -8.20 -2.21
CA ILE A 220 1.32 -7.62 -1.53
C ILE A 220 0.15 -8.60 -1.60
N LEU A 221 -0.05 -9.25 -2.75
CA LEU A 221 -1.11 -10.23 -2.90
C LEU A 221 -0.87 -11.47 -2.03
N ILE A 222 0.37 -11.94 -1.93
CA ILE A 222 0.74 -13.06 -1.05
C ILE A 222 0.36 -12.73 0.40
N LEU A 223 0.67 -11.53 0.89
CA LEU A 223 0.31 -11.10 2.24
C LEU A 223 -1.21 -10.96 2.42
N ILE A 224 -1.91 -10.41 1.44
CA ILE A 224 -3.39 -10.32 1.49
C ILE A 224 -4.02 -11.71 1.58
N GLY A 225 -3.48 -12.70 0.87
CA GLY A 225 -3.92 -14.09 0.99
C GLY A 225 -3.73 -14.69 2.40
N ARG A 226 -2.93 -14.06 3.27
CA ARG A 226 -2.75 -14.45 4.68
C ARG A 226 -3.70 -13.72 5.63
N LEU A 227 -4.45 -12.70 5.18
CA LEU A 227 -5.41 -11.98 6.02
C LEU A 227 -6.56 -12.87 6.48
N GLU A 228 -6.88 -13.92 5.71
CA GLU A 228 -7.82 -14.98 6.08
C GLU A 228 -7.42 -15.68 7.39
N ASP A 229 -6.13 -15.89 7.59
CA ASP A 229 -5.59 -16.58 8.77
C ASP A 229 -5.29 -15.61 9.92
N ASN A 230 -4.89 -14.36 9.61
CA ASN A 230 -4.39 -13.43 10.61
C ASN A 230 -4.44 -11.95 10.16
N LEU A 231 -5.22 -11.15 10.88
CA LEU A 231 -5.39 -9.72 10.58
C LEU A 231 -4.14 -8.86 10.83
N TYR A 232 -3.18 -9.30 11.67
CA TYR A 232 -1.97 -8.51 11.93
C TYR A 232 -1.15 -8.28 10.66
N VAL A 233 -1.25 -9.15 9.65
CA VAL A 233 -0.59 -8.99 8.35
C VAL A 233 -0.91 -7.64 7.69
N LEU A 234 -2.07 -7.05 8.01
CA LEU A 234 -2.52 -5.78 7.46
C LEU A 234 -1.51 -4.64 7.71
N ASP A 235 -0.79 -4.64 8.83
CA ASP A 235 0.24 -3.65 9.13
C ASP A 235 1.39 -3.66 8.11
N ILE A 236 1.82 -4.86 7.70
CA ILE A 236 2.89 -5.04 6.71
C ILE A 236 2.39 -4.61 5.34
N VAL A 237 1.16 -5.01 4.99
CA VAL A 237 0.49 -4.61 3.75
C VAL A 237 0.38 -3.10 3.66
N GLU A 238 -0.07 -2.41 4.71
CA GLU A 238 -0.21 -0.95 4.74
C GLU A 238 1.14 -0.25 4.50
N VAL A 239 2.23 -0.71 5.12
CA VAL A 239 3.58 -0.14 4.88
C VAL A 239 3.99 -0.28 3.41
N MET A 240 3.75 -1.45 2.80
CA MET A 240 4.08 -1.70 1.40
C MET A 240 3.21 -0.86 0.43
N LEU A 241 1.90 -0.76 0.70
CA LEU A 241 0.97 0.07 -0.06
C LEU A 241 1.42 1.54 -0.04
N ASN A 242 1.69 2.07 1.15
CA ASN A 242 2.12 3.45 1.35
C ASN A 242 3.44 3.74 0.63
N TYR A 243 4.39 2.81 0.67
CA TYR A 243 5.63 2.94 -0.10
C TYR A 243 5.36 3.04 -1.61
N CYS A 244 4.57 2.12 -2.18
CA CYS A 244 4.27 2.11 -3.61
C CYS A 244 3.59 3.41 -4.07
N ILE A 245 2.65 3.93 -3.29
CA ILE A 245 1.99 5.22 -3.54
C ILE A 245 2.98 6.37 -3.47
N ARG A 246 3.84 6.39 -2.44
CA ARG A 246 4.87 7.42 -2.26
C ARG A 246 5.84 7.42 -3.43
N MET A 247 6.35 6.26 -3.84
CA MET A 247 7.27 6.14 -4.96
C MET A 247 6.62 6.51 -6.29
N ALA A 248 5.36 6.11 -6.52
CA ALA A 248 4.62 6.53 -7.71
C ALA A 248 4.50 8.06 -7.81
N LYS A 249 4.35 8.76 -6.67
CA LYS A 249 4.30 10.23 -6.62
C LYS A 249 5.66 10.88 -6.79
N VAL A 250 6.70 10.36 -6.14
CA VAL A 250 8.07 10.90 -6.18
C VAL A 250 8.66 10.73 -7.58
N ASP A 251 8.57 9.52 -8.15
CA ASP A 251 9.14 9.21 -9.46
C ASP A 251 8.20 9.57 -10.63
N SER A 252 6.97 9.99 -10.33
CA SER A 252 5.89 10.20 -11.31
C SER A 252 5.62 8.95 -12.17
N ASP A 253 5.92 7.76 -11.64
CA ASP A 253 5.84 6.50 -12.37
C ASP A 253 4.73 5.61 -11.83
N LEU A 254 3.72 5.34 -12.67
CA LEU A 254 2.57 4.52 -12.28
C LEU A 254 2.89 3.03 -12.18
N LEU A 255 4.06 2.57 -12.65
CA LEU A 255 4.45 1.15 -12.53
C LEU A 255 4.49 0.68 -11.07
N PHE A 256 4.80 1.58 -10.14
CA PHE A 256 4.77 1.29 -8.71
C PHE A 256 3.36 0.94 -8.18
N LEU A 257 2.29 1.37 -8.87
CA LEU A 257 0.91 1.04 -8.49
C LEU A 257 0.45 -0.32 -9.01
N GLY A 258 1.19 -0.93 -9.96
CA GLY A 258 0.86 -2.23 -10.55
C GLY A 258 0.55 -3.30 -9.49
N PRO A 259 1.47 -3.54 -8.53
CA PRO A 259 1.23 -4.50 -7.45
C PRO A 259 -0.04 -4.19 -6.65
N ILE A 260 -0.30 -2.90 -6.36
CA ILE A 260 -1.49 -2.53 -5.60
C ILE A 260 -2.76 -2.80 -6.39
N THR A 261 -2.84 -2.37 -7.65
CA THR A 261 -4.05 -2.54 -8.48
C THR A 261 -4.44 -4.01 -8.67
N GLN A 262 -3.45 -4.91 -8.76
CA GLN A 262 -3.69 -6.35 -8.81
C GLN A 262 -4.21 -6.91 -7.47
N SER A 263 -3.65 -6.42 -6.36
CA SER A 263 -3.95 -6.87 -5.00
C SER A 263 -5.28 -6.35 -4.46
N LEU A 264 -5.64 -5.11 -4.82
CA LEU A 264 -6.73 -4.36 -4.20
C LEU A 264 -8.09 -5.04 -4.38
N ARG A 265 -8.32 -5.68 -5.53
CA ARG A 265 -9.56 -6.41 -5.76
C ARG A 265 -9.73 -7.59 -4.82
N ILE A 266 -8.68 -8.41 -4.73
CA ILE A 266 -8.70 -9.62 -3.90
C ILE A 266 -8.88 -9.21 -2.44
N ALA A 267 -8.21 -8.13 -2.02
CA ALA A 267 -8.39 -7.51 -0.71
C ALA A 267 -9.83 -7.07 -0.41
N LEU A 268 -10.52 -6.44 -1.37
CA LEU A 268 -11.90 -5.96 -1.17
C LEU A 268 -12.93 -7.10 -1.04
N ASP A 269 -12.60 -8.31 -1.51
CA ASP A 269 -13.48 -9.48 -1.40
C ASP A 269 -13.39 -10.16 -0.01
N PHE A 270 -12.44 -9.80 0.86
CA PHE A 270 -12.29 -10.42 2.19
C PHE A 270 -13.33 -9.89 3.19
N GLN A 271 -14.23 -10.77 3.62
CA GLN A 271 -15.16 -10.51 4.71
C GLN A 271 -14.38 -10.45 6.04
N GLY A 272 -14.31 -9.27 6.66
CA GLY A 272 -13.72 -9.07 7.99
C GLY A 272 -12.51 -8.15 8.03
N VAL A 273 -11.98 -7.72 6.89
CA VAL A 273 -11.01 -6.61 6.87
C VAL A 273 -11.78 -5.31 6.86
N ASP A 274 -11.44 -4.40 7.77
CA ASP A 274 -12.00 -3.05 7.77
C ASP A 274 -11.75 -2.41 6.40
N SER A 275 -12.83 -2.07 5.69
CA SER A 275 -12.76 -1.43 4.38
C SER A 275 -11.96 -0.12 4.45
N GLY A 276 -11.86 0.51 5.64
CA GLY A 276 -11.14 1.73 5.89
C GLY A 276 -9.71 1.79 5.34
N VAL A 277 -8.90 0.74 5.48
CA VAL A 277 -7.48 0.76 5.00
C VAL A 277 -7.40 0.74 3.48
N PHE A 278 -8.22 -0.09 2.81
CA PHE A 278 -8.23 -0.18 1.36
C PHE A 278 -8.89 1.04 0.72
N THR A 279 -9.98 1.54 1.31
CA THR A 279 -10.63 2.80 0.92
C THR A 279 -9.67 3.98 1.10
N ARG A 280 -8.91 4.04 2.20
CA ARG A 280 -7.83 5.01 2.42
C ARG A 280 -6.79 4.94 1.31
N THR A 281 -6.34 3.73 0.97
CA THR A 281 -5.37 3.47 -0.10
C THR A 281 -5.92 3.94 -1.45
N LEU A 282 -7.18 3.62 -1.78
CA LEU A 282 -7.86 4.07 -3.00
C LEU A 282 -7.92 5.58 -3.11
N ARG A 283 -8.34 6.28 -2.04
CA ARG A 283 -8.41 7.74 -2.00
C ARG A 283 -7.05 8.39 -2.23
N SER A 284 -5.98 7.73 -1.79
CA SER A 284 -4.60 8.21 -1.99
C SER A 284 -4.14 8.18 -3.46
N PHE A 285 -4.84 7.45 -4.33
CA PHE A 285 -4.54 7.36 -5.77
C PHE A 285 -4.94 8.60 -6.57
N ALA A 286 -5.55 9.60 -5.92
CA ALA A 286 -5.79 10.88 -6.54
C ALA A 286 -4.47 11.61 -6.84
N TYR A 287 -4.43 12.30 -7.98
CA TYR A 287 -3.39 13.27 -8.34
C TYR A 287 -1.95 12.72 -8.46
N PHE A 288 -1.74 11.64 -9.23
CA PHE A 288 -0.38 11.26 -9.64
C PHE A 288 0.16 12.18 -10.74
N PRO A 289 1.29 12.89 -10.53
CA PRO A 289 1.83 13.78 -11.54
C PRO A 289 2.26 13.01 -12.80
N ALA A 290 2.03 13.60 -13.98
CA ALA A 290 2.48 13.04 -15.24
C ALA A 290 4.00 13.21 -15.42
N ARG A 291 4.76 12.10 -15.48
CA ARG A 291 6.21 12.11 -15.78
C ARG A 291 6.54 12.79 -17.10
N GLU A 292 5.80 12.42 -18.14
CA GLU A 292 6.03 12.89 -19.51
C GLU A 292 5.06 14.02 -19.85
N TYR A 293 5.01 15.05 -18.99
CA TYR A 293 4.09 16.17 -19.14
C TYR A 293 4.15 16.79 -20.55
N HIS A 294 5.35 17.08 -21.06
CA HIS A 294 5.51 17.68 -22.39
C HIS A 294 5.05 16.74 -23.50
N PHE A 295 5.40 15.46 -23.43
CA PHE A 295 4.97 14.49 -24.43
C PHE A 295 3.45 14.34 -24.45
N ALA A 296 2.82 14.21 -23.28
CA ALA A 296 1.38 14.09 -23.16
C ALA A 296 0.67 15.36 -23.68
N VAL A 297 1.21 16.54 -23.39
CA VAL A 297 0.73 17.82 -23.92
C VAL A 297 0.91 17.90 -25.43
N ASP A 298 2.00 17.40 -26.00
CA ASP A 298 2.25 17.46 -27.44
C ASP A 298 1.48 16.37 -28.20
N HIS A 299 1.10 15.28 -27.55
CA HIS A 299 0.48 14.09 -28.14
C HIS A 299 -0.86 13.75 -27.48
N HIS A 300 -1.71 14.75 -27.25
CA HIS A 300 -3.05 14.53 -26.71
C HIS A 300 -4.13 14.58 -27.78
N ALA A 301 -5.23 13.87 -27.49
CA ALA A 301 -6.56 14.17 -27.97
C ALA A 301 -7.42 14.60 -26.78
N VAL A 302 -8.10 15.76 -26.90
CA VAL A 302 -9.10 16.16 -25.91
C VAL A 302 -10.32 15.28 -26.10
N THR A 303 -10.84 14.72 -25.01
CA THR A 303 -12.12 14.02 -25.06
C THR A 303 -13.24 15.06 -25.09
N ASP A 304 -13.74 15.38 -26.28
CA ASP A 304 -14.78 16.38 -26.45
C ASP A 304 -16.11 15.90 -25.87
N PRO A 305 -16.89 16.79 -25.23
CA PRO A 305 -18.25 16.45 -24.85
C PRO A 305 -19.07 16.15 -26.10
N PRO A 306 -19.96 15.14 -26.04
CA PRO A 306 -20.86 14.86 -27.14
C PRO A 306 -21.74 16.09 -27.36
N PHE A 307 -21.79 16.54 -28.63
CA PHE A 307 -22.45 17.75 -29.12
C PHE A 307 -21.72 19.09 -28.97
N ASP A 308 -20.50 19.14 -28.44
CA ASP A 308 -19.71 20.37 -28.55
C ASP A 308 -19.15 20.49 -29.97
N SER A 309 -19.88 21.19 -30.83
CA SER A 309 -19.48 21.44 -32.22
C SER A 309 -18.33 22.44 -32.36
N ASN A 310 -17.94 23.11 -31.26
CA ASN A 310 -16.80 24.02 -31.24
C ASN A 310 -15.48 23.26 -31.15
N LYS A 311 -15.08 22.63 -32.26
CA LYS A 311 -13.80 21.90 -32.46
C LYS A 311 -12.53 22.76 -32.32
N LYS A 312 -12.61 23.99 -31.80
CA LYS A 312 -11.51 24.96 -31.76
C LYS A 312 -11.25 25.55 -30.37
N LYS A 313 -11.89 25.04 -29.30
CA LYS A 313 -11.54 25.47 -27.94
C LYS A 313 -10.10 25.07 -27.66
N MET A 314 -9.30 26.01 -27.16
CA MET A 314 -7.96 25.70 -26.71
C MET A 314 -8.03 24.94 -25.38
N LEU A 315 -6.98 24.19 -25.03
CA LEU A 315 -6.96 23.38 -23.81
C LEU A 315 -7.28 24.17 -22.53
N HIS A 316 -6.90 25.45 -22.50
CA HIS A 316 -7.16 26.35 -21.36
C HIS A 316 -8.60 26.88 -21.30
N ASP A 317 -9.36 26.79 -22.39
CA ASP A 317 -10.78 27.16 -22.42
C ASP A 317 -11.68 26.02 -21.91
N CYS A 318 -11.15 24.79 -21.92
CA CYS A 318 -11.86 23.62 -21.42
C CYS A 318 -11.85 23.61 -19.89
N LYS A 319 -13.02 23.47 -19.28
CA LYS A 319 -13.16 23.24 -17.84
C LYS A 319 -12.89 21.75 -17.55
N ASP A 320 -11.81 21.47 -16.83
CA ASP A 320 -11.36 20.12 -16.45
C ASP A 320 -11.17 19.16 -17.67
N PRO A 321 -10.31 19.50 -18.65
CA PRO A 321 -10.10 18.64 -19.81
C PRO A 321 -9.54 17.26 -19.43
N ILE A 322 -10.07 16.24 -20.10
CA ILE A 322 -9.57 14.87 -20.03
C ILE A 322 -8.86 14.56 -21.35
N LEU A 323 -7.61 14.13 -21.23
CA LEU A 323 -6.68 13.93 -22.33
C LEU A 323 -6.43 12.44 -22.52
N GLU A 324 -6.60 11.99 -23.76
CA GLU A 324 -6.20 10.67 -24.24
C GLU A 324 -4.87 10.81 -24.99
N LEU A 325 -3.90 9.93 -24.72
CA LEU A 325 -2.67 9.89 -25.51
C LEU A 325 -2.97 9.48 -26.94
N SER A 326 -2.56 10.29 -27.91
CA SER A 326 -2.70 10.04 -29.33
C SER A 326 -1.33 9.72 -29.93
N ALA A 327 -1.28 8.76 -30.86
CA ALA A 327 -0.07 8.48 -31.62
C ALA A 327 0.33 9.65 -32.55
N LYS A 328 -0.62 10.55 -32.85
CA LYS A 328 -0.38 11.72 -33.68
C LYS A 328 -0.15 12.94 -32.78
N PRO A 329 0.82 13.81 -33.10
CA PRO A 329 0.97 15.07 -32.39
C PRO A 329 -0.31 15.91 -32.53
N ALA A 330 -0.62 16.67 -31.49
CA ALA A 330 -1.77 17.56 -31.46
C ALA A 330 -1.66 18.60 -32.57
N ALA A 331 -2.74 18.80 -33.32
CA ALA A 331 -2.75 19.71 -34.48
C ALA A 331 -2.63 21.20 -34.09
N VAL A 332 -2.92 21.54 -32.84
CA VAL A 332 -2.91 22.92 -32.34
C VAL A 332 -1.82 23.06 -31.28
N PRO A 333 -0.81 23.92 -31.49
CA PRO A 333 0.23 24.16 -30.48
C PRO A 333 -0.39 24.78 -29.22
N ILE A 334 -0.08 24.20 -28.06
CA ILE A 334 -0.59 24.68 -26.78
C ILE A 334 0.16 25.94 -26.36
N SER A 335 -0.59 26.96 -25.95
CA SER A 335 -0.04 28.12 -25.24
C SER A 335 0.64 27.67 -23.94
N LYS A 336 1.96 27.86 -23.84
CA LYS A 336 2.80 27.44 -22.71
C LYS A 336 2.40 28.06 -21.35
N ARG A 337 1.54 29.08 -21.32
CA ARG A 337 1.42 29.95 -20.14
C ARG A 337 0.43 29.51 -19.06
N LEU A 338 -0.44 28.52 -19.29
CA LEU A 338 -1.59 28.32 -18.39
C LEU A 338 -2.06 26.88 -18.20
N THR A 339 -1.27 25.85 -18.53
CA THR A 339 -1.78 24.49 -18.35
C THR A 339 -1.79 24.11 -16.87
N PRO A 340 -2.95 23.75 -16.29
CA PRO A 340 -3.00 23.15 -14.95
C PRO A 340 -2.11 21.90 -14.87
N LYS A 341 -1.68 21.54 -13.65
CA LYS A 341 -0.86 20.34 -13.44
C LYS A 341 -1.59 19.14 -14.04
N LEU A 342 -0.89 18.41 -14.90
CA LEU A 342 -1.41 17.20 -15.52
C LEU A 342 -1.17 16.02 -14.58
N TYR A 343 -2.25 15.30 -14.32
CA TYR A 343 -2.26 14.11 -13.50
C TYR A 343 -2.64 12.91 -14.36
N VAL A 344 -2.23 11.72 -13.93
CA VAL A 344 -2.47 10.47 -14.64
C VAL A 344 -3.29 9.54 -13.76
N ALA A 345 -4.29 8.91 -14.35
CA ALA A 345 -5.01 7.80 -13.74
C ALA A 345 -4.76 6.54 -14.56
N TYR A 346 -4.51 5.43 -13.86
CA TYR A 346 -4.34 4.14 -14.49
C TYR A 346 -5.73 3.54 -14.76
N PHE A 347 -5.96 3.02 -15.97
CA PHE A 347 -7.30 2.54 -16.33
C PHE A 347 -7.77 1.39 -15.43
N ASP A 348 -6.84 0.53 -15.00
CA ASP A 348 -7.13 -0.60 -14.12
C ASP A 348 -7.45 -0.19 -12.68
N MET A 349 -7.36 1.11 -12.36
CA MET A 349 -7.87 1.62 -11.08
C MET A 349 -9.37 1.45 -10.94
N ILE A 350 -10.14 1.46 -12.03
CA ILE A 350 -11.60 1.22 -11.98
C ILE A 350 -11.93 -0.22 -12.31
N TRP A 351 -11.15 -0.84 -13.20
CA TRP A 351 -11.48 -2.15 -13.76
C TRP A 351 -10.44 -3.18 -13.41
N SER A 352 -10.88 -4.36 -13.03
CA SER A 352 -10.05 -5.55 -13.05
C SER A 352 -10.40 -6.42 -14.26
N TYR A 353 -9.41 -7.15 -14.75
CA TYR A 353 -9.64 -8.24 -15.70
C TYR A 353 -9.84 -9.53 -14.92
N GLU A 354 -10.96 -10.20 -15.14
CA GLU A 354 -11.17 -11.56 -14.69
C GLU A 354 -11.24 -12.47 -15.91
N GLU A 355 -10.49 -13.57 -15.85
CA GLU A 355 -10.69 -14.65 -16.80
C GLU A 355 -11.92 -15.43 -16.36
N ILE A 356 -12.91 -15.54 -17.24
CA ILE A 356 -14.12 -16.27 -16.91
C ILE A 356 -13.71 -17.73 -16.71
N PRO A 357 -13.94 -18.33 -15.53
CA PRO A 357 -13.57 -19.71 -15.29
C PRO A 357 -14.26 -20.59 -16.33
N ILE A 358 -13.47 -21.35 -17.07
CA ILE A 358 -13.99 -22.28 -18.06
C ILE A 358 -14.58 -23.45 -17.28
N SER A 359 -15.87 -23.72 -17.48
CA SER A 359 -16.51 -24.88 -16.85
C SER A 359 -15.72 -26.16 -17.16
N LYS A 360 -15.35 -26.92 -16.13
CA LYS A 360 -14.64 -28.20 -16.29
C LYS A 360 -15.45 -29.24 -17.08
N ARG A 361 -16.77 -29.06 -17.20
CA ARG A 361 -17.67 -29.98 -17.93
C ARG A 361 -17.80 -29.56 -19.40
N LYS A 362 -17.44 -30.45 -20.32
CA LYS A 362 -17.42 -30.20 -21.78
C LYS A 362 -18.71 -29.58 -22.34
N PHE A 363 -19.89 -30.09 -21.96
CA PHE A 363 -21.16 -29.58 -22.45
C PHE A 363 -21.40 -28.11 -22.05
N TRP A 364 -21.13 -27.77 -20.79
CA TRP A 364 -21.23 -26.40 -20.29
C TRP A 364 -20.17 -25.49 -20.89
N ALA A 365 -18.96 -25.99 -21.14
CA ALA A 365 -17.92 -25.24 -21.85
C ALA A 365 -18.36 -24.88 -23.28
N VAL A 366 -18.98 -25.81 -24.02
CA VAL A 366 -19.52 -25.55 -25.37
C VAL A 366 -20.66 -24.55 -25.34
N ILE A 367 -21.59 -24.67 -24.39
CA ILE A 367 -22.68 -23.68 -24.22
C ILE A 367 -22.11 -22.32 -23.85
N GLN A 368 -21.14 -22.27 -22.94
CA GLN A 368 -20.47 -21.04 -22.53
C GLN A 368 -19.73 -20.40 -23.71
N GLU A 369 -19.01 -21.18 -24.52
CA GLU A 369 -18.31 -20.70 -25.71
C GLU A 369 -19.29 -20.22 -26.79
N PHE A 370 -20.39 -20.92 -26.99
CA PHE A 370 -21.48 -20.49 -27.87
C PHE A 370 -22.14 -19.20 -27.36
N LEU A 371 -22.40 -19.08 -26.06
CA LEU A 371 -22.92 -17.86 -25.44
C LEU A 371 -21.93 -16.71 -25.59
N LEU A 372 -20.63 -16.92 -25.36
CA LEU A 372 -19.59 -15.91 -25.57
C LEU A 372 -19.57 -15.45 -27.03
N LEU A 373 -19.70 -16.39 -27.97
CA LEU A 373 -19.77 -16.12 -29.41
C LEU A 373 -21.02 -15.29 -29.78
N VAL A 374 -22.21 -15.74 -29.35
CA VAL A 374 -23.50 -15.13 -29.68
C VAL A 374 -23.66 -13.76 -29.01
N THR A 375 -23.24 -13.62 -27.76
CA THR A 375 -23.28 -12.34 -27.03
C THR A 375 -22.12 -11.42 -27.41
N VAL A 376 -21.20 -11.89 -28.27
CA VAL A 376 -20.03 -11.13 -28.72
C VAL A 376 -19.17 -10.70 -27.52
N THR A 377 -19.14 -11.49 -26.45
CA THR A 377 -18.36 -11.19 -25.24
C THR A 377 -17.00 -11.91 -25.29
N SER A 378 -15.98 -11.33 -24.64
CA SER A 378 -14.62 -11.91 -24.63
C SER A 378 -14.43 -12.86 -23.44
N LYS A 379 -13.49 -13.82 -23.54
CA LYS A 379 -13.08 -14.70 -22.42
C LYS A 379 -12.56 -13.91 -21.21
N LYS A 380 -12.03 -12.70 -21.45
CA LYS A 380 -11.65 -11.74 -20.42
C LYS A 380 -12.81 -10.79 -20.14
N ARG A 381 -13.24 -10.75 -18.89
CA ARG A 381 -14.31 -9.92 -18.35
C ARG A 381 -13.68 -8.71 -17.66
N CYS A 382 -14.18 -7.50 -17.93
CA CYS A 382 -13.81 -6.31 -17.17
C CYS A 382 -14.86 -6.07 -16.09
N ILE A 383 -14.44 -5.96 -14.83
CA ILE A 383 -15.33 -5.76 -13.69
C ILE A 383 -14.91 -4.51 -12.97
N CYS A 384 -15.89 -3.68 -12.60
CA CYS A 384 -15.64 -2.55 -11.75
C CYS A 384 -15.21 -3.05 -10.37
N HIS A 385 -14.15 -2.51 -9.80
CA HIS A 385 -13.88 -2.74 -8.37
C HIS A 385 -15.10 -2.30 -7.56
N PRO A 386 -15.41 -2.96 -6.43
CA PRO A 386 -16.52 -2.55 -5.58
C PRO A 386 -16.16 -1.19 -4.98
N PHE A 387 -16.80 -0.15 -5.50
CA PHE A 387 -16.65 1.22 -5.02
C PHE A 387 -17.88 1.61 -4.23
N ASP A 388 -17.66 2.28 -3.11
CA ASP A 388 -18.72 3.02 -2.46
C ASP A 388 -18.99 4.32 -3.24
N LEU A 389 -20.18 4.89 -3.05
CA LEU A 389 -20.54 6.16 -3.68
C LEU A 389 -19.54 7.28 -3.34
N GLU A 390 -18.96 7.24 -2.14
CA GLU A 390 -17.95 8.20 -1.70
C GLU A 390 -16.61 8.06 -2.44
N ASP A 391 -16.27 6.88 -2.96
CA ASP A 391 -15.05 6.67 -3.73
C ASP A 391 -15.12 7.36 -5.09
N LEU A 392 -16.32 7.63 -5.59
CA LEU A 392 -16.54 8.40 -6.81
C LEU A 392 -16.17 9.87 -6.64
N ASP A 393 -15.93 10.37 -5.43
CA ASP A 393 -15.38 11.72 -5.23
C ASP A 393 -13.88 11.78 -5.55
N ASN A 394 -13.20 10.64 -5.72
CA ASN A 394 -11.81 10.59 -6.12
C ASN A 394 -11.63 11.18 -7.54
N PRO A 395 -10.86 12.27 -7.71
CA PRO A 395 -10.66 12.96 -8.99
C PRO A 395 -10.15 12.05 -10.12
N ALA A 396 -9.32 11.06 -9.80
CA ALA A 396 -8.84 10.08 -10.79
C ALA A 396 -9.99 9.20 -11.30
N ILE A 397 -10.86 8.75 -10.39
CA ILE A 397 -12.04 7.93 -10.70
C ILE A 397 -13.06 8.78 -11.46
N VAL A 398 -13.35 10.01 -11.01
CA VAL A 398 -14.21 10.97 -11.72
C VAL A 398 -13.75 11.18 -13.15
N ALA A 399 -12.45 11.45 -13.37
CA ALA A 399 -11.90 11.66 -14.69
C ALA A 399 -12.06 10.43 -15.59
N LEU A 400 -11.80 9.24 -15.06
CA LEU A 400 -12.01 7.98 -15.76
C LEU A 400 -13.49 7.72 -16.11
N VAL A 401 -14.41 7.98 -15.18
CA VAL A 401 -15.86 7.84 -15.40
C VAL A 401 -16.33 8.83 -16.47
N ARG A 402 -15.92 10.10 -16.37
CA ARG A 402 -16.21 11.13 -17.38
C ARG A 402 -15.67 10.75 -18.75
N TYR A 403 -14.41 10.29 -18.82
CA TYR A 403 -13.81 9.81 -20.06
C TYR A 403 -14.68 8.75 -20.74
N LYS A 404 -15.07 7.72 -19.99
CA LYS A 404 -15.93 6.64 -20.49
C LYS A 404 -17.30 7.12 -20.91
N TRP A 405 -17.91 8.00 -20.12
CA TRP A 405 -19.20 8.59 -20.43
C TRP A 405 -19.13 9.35 -21.76
N MET A 406 -18.13 10.21 -21.94
CA MET A 406 -18.00 10.99 -23.18
C MET A 406 -17.68 10.13 -24.39
N LYS A 407 -16.78 9.14 -24.26
CA LYS A 407 -16.32 8.32 -25.40
C LYS A 407 -17.37 7.31 -25.89
N VAL A 408 -18.06 6.64 -24.96
CA VAL A 408 -18.93 5.50 -25.28
C VAL A 408 -20.28 5.60 -24.59
N GLY A 409 -20.29 5.90 -23.30
CA GLY A 409 -21.49 5.83 -22.47
C GLY A 409 -22.63 6.71 -22.97
N PHE A 410 -22.31 7.93 -23.39
CA PHE A 410 -23.28 8.89 -23.87
C PHE A 410 -23.94 8.47 -25.19
N HIS A 411 -23.16 7.99 -26.16
CA HIS A 411 -23.71 7.54 -27.43
C HIS A 411 -24.66 6.35 -27.23
N PHE A 412 -24.29 5.43 -26.35
CA PHE A 412 -25.14 4.31 -25.99
C PHE A 412 -26.41 4.76 -25.29
N TRP A 413 -26.28 5.63 -24.27
CA TRP A 413 -27.41 6.22 -23.56
C TRP A 413 -28.35 6.97 -24.51
N LEU A 414 -27.82 7.84 -25.37
CA LEU A 414 -28.60 8.61 -26.33
C LEU A 414 -29.32 7.70 -27.32
N LEU A 415 -28.65 6.70 -27.88
CA LEU A 415 -29.26 5.74 -28.79
C LEU A 415 -30.41 5.01 -28.09
N GLN A 416 -30.20 4.59 -26.84
CA GLN A 416 -31.21 3.95 -26.01
C GLN A 416 -32.40 4.90 -25.73
N THR A 417 -32.14 6.16 -25.37
CA THR A 417 -33.17 7.18 -25.15
C THR A 417 -33.96 7.48 -26.43
N LEU A 418 -33.29 7.64 -27.58
CA LEU A 418 -33.95 7.87 -28.86
C LEU A 418 -34.82 6.67 -29.26
N PHE A 419 -34.35 5.46 -29.01
CA PHE A 419 -35.10 4.24 -29.24
C PHE A 419 -36.35 4.15 -28.34
N TYR A 420 -36.23 4.49 -27.05
CA TYR A 420 -37.38 4.57 -26.15
C TYR A 420 -38.38 5.65 -26.59
N GLY A 421 -37.88 6.82 -26.98
CA GLY A 421 -38.72 7.89 -27.51
C GLY A 421 -39.46 7.45 -28.77
N TYR A 422 -38.78 6.81 -29.71
CA TYR A 422 -39.37 6.23 -30.92
C TYR A 422 -40.46 5.21 -30.59
N THR A 423 -40.19 4.28 -29.67
CA THR A 423 -41.15 3.24 -29.26
C THR A 423 -42.39 3.85 -28.60
N ALA A 424 -42.21 4.84 -27.73
CA ALA A 424 -43.31 5.55 -27.09
C ALA A 424 -44.18 6.30 -28.11
N VAL A 425 -43.58 7.00 -29.06
CA VAL A 425 -44.30 7.68 -30.15
C VAL A 425 -45.09 6.68 -30.99
N PHE A 426 -44.51 5.54 -31.34
CA PHE A 426 -45.21 4.48 -32.08
C PHE A 426 -46.41 3.91 -31.32
N PHE A 427 -46.29 3.75 -30.01
CA PHE A 427 -47.38 3.30 -29.17
C PHE A 427 -48.52 4.33 -29.12
N ILE A 428 -48.18 5.61 -29.00
CA ILE A 428 -49.15 6.72 -29.03
C ILE A 428 -49.87 6.79 -30.40
N VAL A 429 -49.12 6.72 -31.51
CA VAL A 429 -49.71 6.71 -32.87
C VAL A 429 -50.67 5.54 -33.05
N ARG A 430 -50.32 4.36 -32.54
CA ARG A 430 -51.21 3.20 -32.54
C ARG A 430 -52.51 3.48 -31.77
N ILE A 431 -52.41 4.01 -30.55
CA ILE A 431 -53.60 4.36 -29.74
C ILE A 431 -54.49 5.35 -30.49
N PHE A 432 -53.92 6.41 -31.06
CA PHE A 432 -54.70 7.39 -31.82
C PHE A 432 -55.32 6.78 -33.08
N TYR A 433 -54.62 5.90 -33.78
CA TYR A 433 -55.16 5.20 -34.94
C TYR A 433 -56.31 4.28 -34.57
N ASP A 434 -56.19 3.55 -33.45
CA ASP A 434 -57.25 2.66 -32.94
C ASP A 434 -58.49 3.44 -32.47
N ILE A 435 -58.33 4.67 -31.96
CA ILE A 435 -59.45 5.52 -31.50
C ILE A 435 -60.13 6.26 -32.65
N TYR A 436 -59.36 6.81 -33.60
CA TYR A 436 -59.88 7.77 -34.59
C TYR A 436 -59.92 7.22 -36.03
N GLY A 437 -59.24 6.12 -36.31
CA GLY A 437 -59.16 5.55 -37.66
C GLY A 437 -60.34 4.64 -37.97
N ASN A 438 -61.08 4.91 -39.06
CA ASN A 438 -61.93 3.92 -39.75
C ASN A 438 -61.06 2.89 -40.51
N GLY A 439 -59.99 2.43 -39.86
CA GLY A 439 -58.69 2.19 -40.47
C GLY A 439 -58.57 0.92 -41.31
N ASP A 440 -57.79 1.05 -42.39
CA ASP A 440 -57.27 -0.04 -43.19
C ASP A 440 -56.63 -1.11 -42.29
N PRO A 441 -57.13 -2.37 -42.30
CA PRO A 441 -56.65 -3.44 -41.43
C PRO A 441 -55.18 -3.76 -41.68
N VAL A 442 -54.67 -3.52 -42.89
CA VAL A 442 -53.28 -3.81 -43.27
C VAL A 442 -52.31 -2.90 -42.53
N PHE A 443 -52.64 -1.61 -42.40
CA PHE A 443 -51.79 -0.65 -41.71
C PHE A 443 -51.73 -0.96 -40.20
N SER A 444 -52.87 -1.22 -39.57
CA SER A 444 -52.92 -1.58 -38.14
C SER A 444 -52.15 -2.87 -37.85
N GLN A 445 -52.29 -3.89 -38.70
CA GLN A 445 -51.56 -5.15 -38.56
C GLN A 445 -50.04 -4.95 -38.71
N THR A 446 -49.61 -4.13 -39.68
CA THR A 446 -48.19 -3.84 -39.90
C THR A 446 -47.58 -3.10 -38.71
N VAL A 447 -48.25 -2.06 -38.20
CA VAL A 447 -47.82 -1.32 -36.99
C VAL A 447 -47.77 -2.25 -35.77
N SER A 448 -48.71 -3.19 -35.64
CA SER A 448 -48.71 -4.17 -34.55
C SER A 448 -47.52 -5.12 -34.63
N ILE A 449 -47.21 -5.67 -35.82
CA ILE A 449 -46.07 -6.56 -36.03
C ILE A 449 -44.75 -5.84 -35.72
N ILE A 450 -44.59 -4.60 -36.19
CA ILE A 450 -43.39 -3.79 -35.92
C ILE A 450 -43.25 -3.54 -34.41
N ASN A 451 -44.33 -3.15 -33.74
CA ASN A 451 -44.30 -2.93 -32.29
C ASN A 451 -43.97 -4.20 -31.50
N VAL A 452 -44.54 -5.35 -31.88
CA VAL A 452 -44.21 -6.64 -31.27
C VAL A 452 -42.75 -7.00 -31.51
N ALA A 453 -42.24 -6.86 -32.73
CA ALA A 453 -40.84 -7.14 -33.07
C ALA A 453 -39.88 -6.22 -32.29
N LEU A 454 -40.16 -4.92 -32.20
CA LEU A 454 -39.36 -3.97 -31.42
C LEU A 454 -39.42 -4.26 -29.92
N SER A 455 -40.59 -4.67 -29.42
CA SER A 455 -40.77 -5.07 -28.02
C SER A 455 -40.01 -6.35 -27.71
N TRP A 456 -39.92 -7.29 -28.65
CA TRP A 456 -39.09 -8.49 -28.53
C TRP A 456 -37.60 -8.18 -28.62
N ILE A 457 -37.17 -7.30 -29.53
CA ILE A 457 -35.79 -6.82 -29.57
C ILE A 457 -35.43 -6.14 -28.25
N PHE A 458 -36.35 -5.35 -27.70
CA PHE A 458 -36.17 -4.72 -26.40
C PHE A 458 -36.16 -5.73 -25.26
N ALA A 459 -37.09 -6.68 -25.23
CA ALA A 459 -37.12 -7.73 -24.23
C ALA A 459 -35.86 -8.58 -24.30
N LEU A 460 -35.34 -8.90 -25.50
CA LEU A 460 -34.08 -9.60 -25.69
C LEU A 460 -32.88 -8.74 -25.32
N GLY A 461 -32.92 -7.43 -25.57
CA GLY A 461 -31.90 -6.47 -25.16
C GLY A 461 -31.87 -6.29 -23.64
N ALA A 462 -33.04 -6.16 -23.00
CA ALA A 462 -33.23 -6.08 -21.56
C ALA A 462 -32.99 -7.42 -20.88
N LEU A 463 -33.25 -8.55 -21.54
CA LEU A 463 -32.94 -9.90 -21.03
C LEU A 463 -31.47 -10.23 -21.24
N ARG A 464 -30.82 -9.72 -22.30
CA ARG A 464 -29.37 -9.65 -22.42
C ARG A 464 -28.81 -8.77 -21.33
N ASP A 465 -29.34 -7.57 -21.12
CA ASP A 465 -28.84 -6.62 -20.13
C ASP A 465 -29.13 -7.10 -18.71
N LEU A 466 -30.25 -7.79 -18.47
CA LEU A 466 -30.55 -8.50 -17.24
C LEU A 466 -29.56 -9.65 -17.12
N PHE A 467 -29.43 -10.56 -18.07
CA PHE A 467 -28.43 -11.65 -18.02
C PHE A 467 -26.99 -11.13 -17.96
N VAL A 468 -26.72 -9.92 -18.45
CA VAL A 468 -25.48 -9.22 -18.24
C VAL A 468 -25.47 -8.76 -16.78
N LEU A 469 -26.31 -7.84 -16.33
CA LEU A 469 -26.46 -7.35 -14.95
C LEU A 469 -26.56 -8.46 -13.87
N THR A 470 -27.57 -9.33 -13.91
CA THR A 470 -27.76 -10.50 -13.03
C THR A 470 -26.72 -11.59 -13.20
N ALA A 471 -25.96 -11.60 -14.29
CA ALA A 471 -24.76 -12.43 -14.35
C ALA A 471 -23.46 -11.63 -14.50
N ILE A 472 -23.34 -10.40 -13.95
CA ILE A 472 -22.18 -9.45 -13.97
C ILE A 472 -22.30 -8.28 -14.99
N LEU A 473 -22.24 -7.02 -14.54
CA LEU A 473 -21.84 -5.83 -15.32
C LEU A 473 -20.69 -6.14 -16.32
N LYS A 474 -21.00 -6.49 -17.58
CA LYS A 474 -20.05 -7.01 -18.58
C LYS A 474 -19.94 -6.06 -19.75
N MET A 475 -18.76 -5.47 -19.93
CA MET A 475 -18.39 -4.92 -21.23
C MET A 475 -17.35 -5.82 -21.89
N LYS A 476 -17.52 -6.07 -23.19
CA LYS A 476 -16.47 -6.66 -24.03
C LYS A 476 -15.28 -5.69 -24.04
N PRO A 477 -14.04 -6.12 -23.75
CA PRO A 477 -12.89 -5.36 -24.20
C PRO A 477 -12.96 -5.34 -25.74
N HIS A 478 -13.34 -4.19 -26.32
CA HIS A 478 -13.09 -3.97 -27.74
C HIS A 478 -11.59 -4.15 -27.96
N SER A 479 -11.21 -4.83 -29.03
CA SER A 479 -9.82 -5.07 -29.44
C SER A 479 -9.11 -3.79 -29.89
N GLU A 480 -9.74 -2.63 -29.76
CA GLU A 480 -9.04 -1.36 -29.80
C GLU A 480 -8.11 -1.30 -28.59
N LYS A 481 -6.83 -0.98 -28.85
CA LYS A 481 -5.83 -0.74 -27.80
C LYS A 481 -6.45 0.21 -26.78
N LYS A 482 -6.83 -0.32 -25.62
CA LYS A 482 -7.30 0.51 -24.53
C LYS A 482 -6.18 1.46 -24.15
N PRO A 483 -6.48 2.72 -23.82
CA PRO A 483 -5.47 3.58 -23.24
C PRO A 483 -5.12 3.00 -21.86
N ASP A 484 -3.86 2.58 -21.68
CA ASP A 484 -3.35 2.09 -20.39
C ASP A 484 -3.45 3.20 -19.32
N LYS A 485 -3.35 4.46 -19.77
CA LYS A 485 -3.30 5.66 -18.94
C LYS A 485 -4.23 6.72 -19.52
N ILE A 486 -4.97 7.39 -18.64
CA ILE A 486 -5.65 8.64 -19.00
C ILE A 486 -5.00 9.81 -18.26
N TYR A 487 -5.05 10.98 -18.87
CA TYR A 487 -4.49 12.18 -18.31
C TYR A 487 -5.63 13.15 -18.01
N TYR A 488 -5.57 13.82 -16.87
CA TYR A 488 -6.59 14.77 -16.45
C TYR A 488 -5.94 15.94 -15.74
N THR A 489 -6.58 17.09 -15.80
CA THR A 489 -6.07 18.31 -15.17
C THR A 489 -6.71 18.54 -13.81
N ALA A 490 -5.97 19.12 -12.88
CA ALA A 490 -6.56 19.69 -11.68
C ALA A 490 -5.85 20.97 -11.25
N THR A 491 -6.63 21.88 -10.68
CA THR A 491 -6.13 23.11 -10.08
C THR A 491 -5.42 22.80 -8.76
N PRO A 492 -4.39 23.58 -8.37
CA PRO A 492 -3.76 23.43 -7.06
C PRO A 492 -4.74 23.54 -5.89
N GLN A 493 -5.82 24.33 -6.05
CA GLN A 493 -6.87 24.48 -5.05
C GLN A 493 -7.73 23.21 -4.91
N GLN A 494 -8.13 22.57 -6.02
CA GLN A 494 -8.84 21.28 -5.98
C GLN A 494 -8.00 20.21 -5.28
N VAL A 495 -6.69 20.16 -5.58
CA VAL A 495 -5.75 19.21 -4.95
C VAL A 495 -5.66 19.47 -3.44
N ARG A 496 -5.53 20.73 -3.02
CA ARG A 496 -5.47 21.10 -1.59
C ARG A 496 -6.79 20.78 -0.88
N LYS A 497 -7.93 21.14 -1.46
CA LYS A 497 -9.25 20.88 -0.88
C LYS A 497 -9.49 19.39 -0.69
N TYR A 498 -9.19 18.59 -1.70
CA TYR A 498 -9.34 17.13 -1.61
C TYR A 498 -8.41 16.52 -0.56
N LYS A 499 -7.16 16.99 -0.44
CA LYS A 499 -6.25 16.55 0.62
C LYS A 499 -6.77 16.88 2.01
N LEU A 500 -7.29 18.09 2.21
CA LEU A 500 -7.87 18.51 3.49
C LEU A 500 -9.09 17.67 3.83
N GLU A 501 -9.98 17.42 2.88
CA GLU A 501 -11.16 16.58 3.10
C GLU A 501 -10.77 15.14 3.42
N THR A 502 -9.79 14.60 2.69
CA THR A 502 -9.27 13.26 2.92
C THR A 502 -8.66 13.15 4.32
N GLN A 503 -7.89 14.16 4.75
CA GLN A 503 -7.33 14.22 6.10
C GLN A 503 -8.42 14.32 7.16
N ARG A 504 -9.43 15.18 6.96
CA ARG A 504 -10.57 15.32 7.85
C ARG A 504 -11.31 14.00 8.03
N LEU A 505 -11.60 13.28 6.94
CA LEU A 505 -12.25 11.97 7.01
C LEU A 505 -11.38 10.93 7.71
N TYR A 506 -10.04 11.04 7.63
CA TYR A 506 -9.15 10.19 8.43
C TYR A 506 -9.18 10.53 9.92
N GLU A 507 -9.21 11.82 10.27
CA GLU A 507 -9.33 12.28 11.65
C GLU A 507 -10.68 11.87 12.24
N GLU A 508 -11.77 12.00 11.47
CA GLU A 508 -13.11 11.56 11.86
C GLU A 508 -13.18 10.03 12.00
N ALA A 509 -12.58 9.25 11.09
CA ALA A 509 -12.53 7.79 11.20
C ALA A 509 -11.67 7.33 12.38
N ALA A 510 -10.53 7.99 12.63
CA ALA A 510 -9.70 7.72 13.80
C ALA A 510 -10.43 8.10 15.09
N ALA A 511 -11.14 9.22 15.12
CA ALA A 511 -11.96 9.64 16.25
C ALA A 511 -13.18 8.75 16.48
N ALA A 512 -13.81 8.23 15.42
CA ALA A 512 -14.91 7.26 15.51
C ALA A 512 -14.42 5.87 15.96
N ALA A 513 -13.17 5.53 15.66
CA ALA A 513 -12.51 4.35 16.20
C ALA A 513 -12.09 4.51 17.67
N LEU A 514 -12.04 5.76 18.19
CA LEU A 514 -11.91 6.04 19.61
C LEU A 514 -13.30 5.93 20.28
N PRO A 515 -13.45 5.27 21.44
CA PRO A 515 -14.74 5.18 22.12
C PRO A 515 -15.22 6.57 22.60
N LEU A 516 -16.47 6.92 22.31
CA LEU A 516 -17.11 8.20 22.68
C LEU A 516 -16.99 8.56 24.18
N GLU A 517 -16.43 9.74 24.43
CA GLU A 517 -16.21 10.41 25.72
C GLU A 517 -17.50 10.80 26.49
N SER A 518 -18.69 10.47 25.96
CA SER A 518 -19.95 11.09 26.39
C SER A 518 -20.62 10.49 27.63
N ASP A 519 -20.06 9.42 28.22
CA ASP A 519 -20.64 8.78 29.42
C ASP A 519 -19.78 9.00 30.68
N LEU A 520 -18.98 10.07 30.71
CA LEU A 520 -18.37 10.54 31.95
C LEU A 520 -19.46 11.13 32.88
N PRO A 521 -19.61 10.63 34.11
CA PRO A 521 -20.53 11.20 35.10
C PRO A 521 -20.20 12.67 35.37
N GLU A 522 -21.22 13.55 35.43
CA GLU A 522 -21.07 15.01 35.64
C GLU A 522 -20.26 15.39 36.90
N ASP A 523 -20.10 14.46 37.85
CA ASP A 523 -19.39 14.67 39.11
C ASP A 523 -17.87 14.93 38.95
N ALA A 524 -17.30 14.63 37.77
CA ALA A 524 -15.88 14.87 37.49
C ALA A 524 -15.56 16.33 37.08
N LYS A 525 -16.55 17.15 36.67
CA LYS A 525 -16.34 18.55 36.28
C LYS A 525 -16.12 19.52 37.45
N ALA A 526 -16.29 19.07 38.70
CA ALA A 526 -16.23 19.94 39.89
C ALA A 526 -14.86 20.00 40.59
N ARG A 527 -13.81 19.32 40.09
CA ARG A 527 -12.55 19.15 40.85
C ARG A 527 -11.33 19.95 40.39
N TYR A 528 -11.44 20.81 39.39
CA TYR A 528 -10.31 21.64 38.97
C TYR A 528 -10.68 23.12 38.90
N PRO A 529 -10.09 23.99 39.75
CA PRO A 529 -10.20 25.43 39.55
C PRO A 529 -9.40 25.84 38.31
N PRO A 530 -9.81 26.89 37.57
CA PRO A 530 -9.08 27.33 36.40
C PRO A 530 -7.71 27.90 36.80
N PRO A 531 -6.66 27.68 35.99
CA PRO A 531 -5.34 28.26 36.25
C PRO A 531 -5.40 29.78 36.06
N GLU A 532 -4.95 30.47 37.10
CA GLU A 532 -4.83 31.92 37.18
C GLU A 532 -3.74 32.40 36.20
N LEU A 533 -4.15 32.94 35.06
CA LEU A 533 -3.27 33.59 34.09
C LEU A 533 -2.88 34.98 34.62
N ALA A 534 -1.67 35.07 35.19
CA ALA A 534 -1.00 36.33 35.44
C ALA A 534 -0.61 36.99 34.11
N ILE A 535 -1.37 38.00 33.69
CA ILE A 535 -1.01 38.93 32.61
C ILE A 535 -0.44 40.19 33.26
N ALA A 536 0.82 40.49 32.99
CA ALA A 536 1.38 41.84 33.12
C ALA A 536 1.77 42.36 31.73
N PRO A 537 1.58 43.66 31.43
CA PRO A 537 1.59 44.18 30.06
C PRO A 537 2.89 44.92 29.73
N GLU A 538 3.44 44.67 28.54
CA GLU A 538 4.36 45.59 27.86
C GLU A 538 3.82 45.75 26.43
N GLN A 539 3.09 46.83 26.20
CA GLN A 539 3.56 48.11 25.63
C GLN A 539 3.92 48.01 24.14
N GLU A 540 3.01 48.60 23.37
CA GLU A 540 3.15 49.06 22.00
C GLU A 540 4.41 49.91 21.84
N GLU A 541 5.23 49.63 20.81
CA GLU A 541 5.91 50.70 20.10
C GLU A 541 5.94 50.41 18.60
N SER A 542 5.09 51.15 17.91
CA SER A 542 5.09 51.40 16.48
C SER A 542 6.43 51.99 16.01
N THR A 543 6.97 51.52 14.89
CA THR A 543 7.70 52.41 13.96
C THR A 543 7.58 51.91 12.53
N GLN A 544 6.77 52.63 11.75
CA GLN A 544 6.89 52.72 10.28
C GLN A 544 8.10 53.61 9.92
N LYS A 545 8.89 53.17 8.93
CA LYS A 545 9.64 53.98 7.93
C LYS A 545 10.25 52.98 6.93
N GLN A 546 9.76 52.85 5.70
CA GLN A 546 9.91 53.71 4.52
C GLN A 546 11.33 53.70 3.92
N GLU A 547 11.40 53.03 2.75
CA GLU A 547 12.18 53.27 1.52
C GLU A 547 13.72 53.42 1.49
N GLN A 548 14.26 52.93 0.34
CA GLN A 548 15.57 53.17 -0.29
C GLN A 548 16.81 52.52 0.38
N ASP A 549 17.80 51.97 -0.31
CA ASP A 549 18.20 52.04 -1.72
C ASP A 549 19.16 50.86 -2.07
N GLN A 550 19.44 50.72 -3.36
CA GLN A 550 20.42 49.81 -3.98
C GLN A 550 21.89 50.11 -3.56
N HIS A 551 22.71 49.05 -3.41
CA HIS A 551 24.09 48.81 -3.94
C HIS A 551 24.89 47.91 -2.97
N SER A 552 25.35 46.74 -3.44
CA SER A 552 26.76 46.44 -3.79
C SER A 552 27.73 46.45 -2.61
N GLU A 553 28.22 45.30 -2.16
CA GLU A 553 29.62 44.85 -2.32
C GLU A 553 29.95 43.60 -1.51
N ASP A 554 30.88 42.85 -2.09
CA ASP A 554 31.54 41.66 -1.58
C ASP A 554 32.44 41.90 -0.35
N GLN A 555 32.72 40.78 0.32
CA GLN A 555 33.91 40.43 1.12
C GLN A 555 33.95 40.66 2.66
N GLN A 556 34.26 39.52 3.29
CA GLN A 556 34.96 39.28 4.56
C GLN A 556 34.18 39.43 5.88
N LEU A 557 33.94 38.29 6.55
CA LEU A 557 34.49 38.03 7.89
C LEU A 557 34.35 36.55 8.29
N GLN A 558 35.50 35.95 8.62
CA GLN A 558 35.68 34.71 9.34
C GLN A 558 35.30 34.88 10.83
N HIS A 559 35.04 33.73 11.48
CA HIS A 559 34.85 33.48 12.91
C HIS A 559 33.42 33.53 13.47
N SER A 560 32.76 32.38 13.46
CA SER A 560 31.69 32.03 14.41
C SER A 560 32.29 31.26 15.61
N PRO A 561 31.92 31.57 16.87
CA PRO A 561 32.35 30.81 18.04
C PRO A 561 31.48 29.55 18.21
N PRO A 562 32.00 28.47 18.86
CA PRO A 562 31.21 27.27 19.11
C PRO A 562 30.24 27.50 20.27
N LEU A 563 28.98 27.10 20.09
CA LEU A 563 27.93 27.12 21.11
C LEU A 563 27.49 25.66 21.36
N PRO A 564 28.08 24.91 22.31
CA PRO A 564 27.71 23.50 22.53
C PRO A 564 26.82 23.27 23.76
N ARG A 565 26.66 24.21 24.68
CA ARG A 565 26.04 23.92 25.99
C ARG A 565 24.52 24.08 26.06
N GLN A 566 23.93 24.93 25.24
CA GLN A 566 22.48 25.17 25.28
C GLN A 566 21.68 24.07 24.57
N GLN A 567 22.27 23.46 23.55
CA GLN A 567 21.62 22.43 22.73
C GLN A 567 21.53 21.09 23.49
N GLN A 568 22.58 20.73 24.24
CA GLN A 568 22.59 19.54 25.10
C GLN A 568 21.58 19.64 26.27
N GLN A 569 21.35 20.84 26.81
CA GLN A 569 20.31 21.04 27.84
C GLN A 569 18.90 20.91 27.28
N LEU A 570 18.67 21.37 26.05
CA LEU A 570 17.38 21.24 25.38
C LEU A 570 17.08 19.77 25.05
N GLU A 571 18.06 19.02 24.55
CA GLU A 571 17.90 17.60 24.23
C GLU A 571 17.62 16.75 25.48
N ASN A 572 18.31 17.02 26.59
CA ASN A 572 18.04 16.35 27.86
C ASN A 572 16.66 16.69 28.44
N TRP A 573 16.17 17.91 28.23
CA TRP A 573 14.81 18.30 28.66
C TRP A 573 13.73 17.65 27.80
N VAL A 574 13.90 17.63 26.47
CA VAL A 574 12.99 16.94 25.54
C VAL A 574 12.96 15.43 25.81
N GLY A 575 14.11 14.84 26.16
CA GLY A 575 14.20 13.43 26.55
C GLY A 575 13.33 13.10 27.76
N ARG A 576 13.42 13.89 28.84
CA ARG A 576 12.59 13.69 30.05
C ARG A 576 11.10 13.90 29.78
N LEU A 577 10.74 14.95 29.05
CA LEU A 577 9.34 15.21 28.69
C LEU A 577 8.73 14.04 27.91
N LYS A 578 9.51 13.42 27.02
CA LYS A 578 9.07 12.26 26.24
C LYS A 578 8.88 11.01 27.10
N GLU A 579 9.70 10.81 28.13
CA GLU A 579 9.53 9.69 29.07
C GLU A 579 8.32 9.91 29.99
N ASP A 580 8.11 11.13 30.49
CA ASP A 580 6.97 11.48 31.33
C ASP A 580 5.65 11.30 30.57
N MET A 581 5.57 11.82 29.33
CA MET A 581 4.39 11.62 28.47
C MET A 581 4.15 10.14 28.14
N LYS A 582 5.21 9.34 27.99
CA LYS A 582 5.08 7.91 27.70
C LYS A 582 4.59 7.12 28.92
N ALA A 583 4.96 7.54 30.13
CA ALA A 583 4.48 6.93 31.36
C ALA A 583 3.00 7.26 31.59
N GLU A 584 2.62 8.53 31.45
CA GLU A 584 1.24 8.99 31.58
C GLU A 584 0.32 8.30 30.57
N PHE A 585 0.74 8.25 29.30
CA PHE A 585 -0.02 7.55 28.25
C PHE A 585 -0.15 6.04 28.52
N LYS A 586 0.85 5.42 29.14
CA LYS A 586 0.81 3.97 29.46
C LYS A 586 -0.16 3.68 30.61
N GLU A 587 -0.21 4.53 31.64
CA GLU A 587 -1.17 4.39 32.73
C GLU A 587 -2.60 4.62 32.24
N GLU A 588 -2.80 5.63 31.39
CA GLU A 588 -4.09 5.90 30.75
C GLU A 588 -4.56 4.71 29.90
N LEU A 589 -3.65 4.07 29.16
CA LEU A 589 -3.97 2.89 28.34
C LEU A 589 -4.36 1.67 29.18
N ILE A 590 -3.73 1.47 30.35
CA ILE A 590 -4.07 0.38 31.28
C ILE A 590 -5.47 0.61 31.87
N GLU A 591 -5.77 1.84 32.28
CA GLU A 591 -7.08 2.20 32.83
C GLU A 591 -8.19 2.03 31.77
N GLN A 592 -7.92 2.42 30.52
CA GLN A 592 -8.84 2.20 29.40
C GLN A 592 -9.11 0.72 29.14
N LEU A 593 -8.08 -0.12 29.22
CA LEU A 593 -8.22 -1.57 29.02
C LEU A 593 -9.12 -2.21 30.09
N ASP A 594 -8.97 -1.80 31.35
CA ASP A 594 -9.79 -2.29 32.46
C ASP A 594 -11.25 -1.83 32.36
N VAL A 595 -11.49 -0.59 31.92
CA VAL A 595 -12.85 -0.07 31.68
C VAL A 595 -13.52 -0.80 30.52
N GLN A 596 -12.81 -1.05 29.41
CA GLN A 596 -13.34 -1.82 28.30
C GLN A 596 -13.70 -3.25 28.71
N LYS A 597 -12.81 -3.90 29.45
CA LYS A 597 -13.04 -5.26 29.96
C LYS A 597 -14.31 -5.31 30.81
N LYS A 598 -14.51 -4.34 31.71
CA LYS A 598 -15.70 -4.26 32.55
C LYS A 598 -16.99 -4.03 31.75
N ARG A 599 -16.97 -3.15 30.74
CA ARG A 599 -18.13 -2.96 29.84
C ARG A 599 -18.47 -4.22 29.05
N MET A 600 -17.46 -4.96 28.59
CA MET A 600 -17.66 -6.21 27.88
C MET A 600 -18.30 -7.27 28.79
N ASP A 601 -17.86 -7.33 30.05
CA ASP A 601 -18.45 -8.22 31.05
C ASP A 601 -19.91 -7.85 31.35
N GLU A 602 -20.23 -6.55 31.47
CA GLU A 602 -21.61 -6.06 31.66
C GLU A 602 -22.52 -6.34 30.45
N GLN A 603 -22.04 -6.12 29.21
CA GLN A 603 -22.78 -6.46 28.00
C GLN A 603 -23.03 -7.97 27.90
N ASN A 604 -22.04 -8.78 28.25
CA ASN A 604 -22.20 -10.24 28.30
C ASN A 604 -23.23 -10.66 29.35
N GLU A 605 -23.30 -9.97 30.48
CA GLU A 605 -24.29 -10.23 31.52
C GLU A 605 -25.71 -9.83 31.07
N GLN A 606 -25.86 -8.69 30.40
CA GLN A 606 -27.13 -8.26 29.80
C GLN A 606 -27.61 -9.22 28.71
N LEU A 607 -26.71 -9.67 27.83
CA LEU A 607 -27.04 -10.63 26.77
C LEU A 607 -27.50 -11.96 27.38
N ARG A 608 -26.84 -12.43 28.44
CA ARG A 608 -27.26 -13.64 29.19
C ARG A 608 -28.63 -13.46 29.84
N ALA A 609 -28.93 -12.29 30.40
CA ALA A 609 -30.24 -11.99 30.97
C ALA A 609 -31.34 -12.00 29.90
N HIS A 610 -31.12 -11.35 28.75
CA HIS A 610 -32.06 -11.31 27.64
C HIS A 610 -32.31 -12.72 27.05
N LEU A 611 -31.25 -13.53 26.88
CA LEU A 611 -31.40 -14.92 26.43
C LEU A 611 -32.20 -15.77 27.42
N LYS A 612 -32.07 -15.50 28.73
CA LYS A 612 -32.85 -16.18 29.76
C LYS A 612 -34.33 -15.80 29.67
N GLU A 613 -34.64 -14.52 29.48
CA GLU A 613 -36.01 -14.02 29.31
C GLU A 613 -36.68 -14.63 28.06
N GLN A 614 -35.99 -14.64 26.92
CA GLN A 614 -36.51 -15.28 25.69
C GLN A 614 -36.77 -16.78 25.88
N ASN A 615 -35.92 -17.46 26.65
CA ASN A 615 -36.10 -18.89 26.92
C ASN A 615 -37.30 -19.14 27.86
N GLU A 616 -37.51 -18.27 28.85
CA GLU A 616 -38.69 -18.34 29.73
C GLU A 616 -39.99 -18.06 28.97
N GLU A 617 -39.99 -17.09 28.04
CA GLU A 617 -41.12 -16.81 27.14
C GLU A 617 -41.44 -18.00 26.23
N LEU A 618 -40.42 -18.58 25.60
CA LEU A 618 -40.57 -19.76 24.74
C LEU A 618 -41.13 -20.95 25.53
N GLN A 619 -40.65 -21.18 26.76
CA GLN A 619 -41.19 -22.23 27.63
C GLN A 619 -42.64 -21.95 28.07
N SER A 620 -43.05 -20.70 28.19
CA SER A 620 -44.45 -20.32 28.43
C SER A 620 -45.33 -20.68 27.23
N GLN A 621 -44.91 -20.29 26.03
CA GLN A 621 -45.64 -20.58 24.78
C GLN A 621 -45.79 -22.10 24.55
N ILE A 622 -44.73 -22.88 24.81
CA ILE A 622 -44.79 -24.35 24.73
C ILE A 622 -45.81 -24.92 25.73
N ARG A 623 -45.85 -24.42 26.97
CA ARG A 623 -46.81 -24.88 27.97
C ARG A 623 -48.25 -24.56 27.58
N GLU A 624 -48.51 -23.38 27.03
CA GLU A 624 -49.83 -22.98 26.54
C GLU A 624 -50.29 -23.87 25.37
N LEU A 625 -49.41 -24.10 24.40
CA LEU A 625 -49.69 -24.97 23.26
C LEU A 625 -49.98 -26.41 23.68
N MET A 626 -49.24 -26.93 24.67
CA MET A 626 -49.50 -28.24 25.26
C MET A 626 -50.83 -28.30 26.03
N ALA A 627 -51.27 -27.20 26.65
CA ALA A 627 -52.58 -27.14 27.31
C ALA A 627 -53.74 -27.16 26.29
N VAL A 628 -53.60 -26.45 25.16
CA VAL A 628 -54.57 -26.46 24.06
C VAL A 628 -54.69 -27.87 23.45
N LEU A 629 -53.57 -28.55 23.21
CA LEU A 629 -53.56 -29.91 22.68
C LEU A 629 -54.29 -30.90 23.61
N ARG A 630 -54.04 -30.82 24.93
CA ARG A 630 -54.74 -31.66 25.92
C ARG A 630 -56.23 -31.35 26.04
N ALA A 631 -56.64 -30.10 25.83
CA ALA A 631 -58.06 -29.73 25.82
C ALA A 631 -58.77 -30.31 24.59
N GLY A 632 -58.10 -30.31 23.43
CA GLY A 632 -58.60 -30.94 22.20
C GLY A 632 -58.82 -32.44 22.34
N GLU A 633 -57.88 -33.16 22.97
CA GLU A 633 -57.98 -34.61 23.21
C GLU A 633 -59.14 -35.03 24.13
N ARG A 634 -59.69 -34.12 24.95
CA ARG A 634 -60.85 -34.44 25.81
C ARG A 634 -62.20 -34.16 25.14
N SER A 635 -62.19 -33.50 23.99
CA SER A 635 -63.40 -33.10 23.24
C SER A 635 -63.72 -33.97 22.03
N GLY A 636 -62.85 -34.93 21.70
CA GLY A 636 -63.11 -36.03 20.76
C GLY A 636 -63.25 -37.34 21.53
#